data_AF-A0A669BVR5-F1
#
_entry.id   AF-A0A669BVR5-F1
#
_cell.length_a   1.000
_cell.length_b   1.000
_cell.length_c   1.000
_cell.angle_alpha   90.00
_cell.angle_beta   90.00
_cell.angle_gamma   90.00
#
_symmetry.space_group_name_H-M   'P 1'
#
loop_
_entity.id
_entity.type
_entity.pdbx_description
1 polymer ?
#
loop_
_entity_poly.entity_id
_entity_poly.type
_entity_poly.pdbx_seq_one_letter_code
_entity_poly.pdbx_strand_id
1 'polypeptide(L)'
;KLLAIFLKNTCRTFGSGAVQPFKDSAFYVRSNCPFTLTHFTHNRVECDITTRRGNSGLLVQVEIIINKVRTVLQNGSILVEDKSVSFPYDPTYQHIFQYGIYTKLRSTLLPLSVTWHSVAGGIDTLKVELEQELSTDMTGLCGKYNVTGVCEQFFSYTLGCLQSSWFHYFQLCHKNIYGYENSKHIGCAFFKEIALHCGKSSNVWEKWRSVTQCAQPTCPGALLYEEEGAAFVPTCSNPNPHFSSPDITSSCVCPEGKVLNDHLDGFHCVNVSNCTCVFAGRTYLPGQKRSTKCQSCLCEGGKWRCSENCPIKCQIEGRFVSTFDGSRFFLVVCMLACDTVKKIPTRYLHKLKFHFLEIFADEKCSVLVSLTAIFAKCHGHLPPDQHYTACIQRTCNCGSNVQRCLCIALASYAKACASLGVLIGDWRKAANCTPTCPKNQEFFYNIRACNTTCRSITESDPRCGVDDASVEGCGCPEGTYLNQGNTCTPKADCECHHLGGVSPPGPVVIDGHHWWDDPLITQYLQLYKMIQYNLSTFYLSNCSLCENGELTCSTDCVIFCFHVLFAIMTCESGCYCPHDQYEDHHGNCVSRDNCTCVYSGKVFRAGETVKTNCKNCVCGQGQWDCTDEPCPGTCQVYGNGHYQTFDSKWYRFSGHCQYTLVEDYCGNTKGTFSVRVESVPCCEKVLPCSRSIVLVLQGKVTVTLSDMKVTKNLQQDSTIAENSLYSIDTVGLYIIVSVPSSGITLIWDKHTRLTIKLKVCGLCGNFDSNEMNDLQISGSAVASSPMAFGNSWKATTPPCSDVTADIFPCDHNSYCSAWAQRHCMIIKGDTFKDCHLKVDPNPYYQACLLESCSCEFEGKFLGYCTAVAACAEACSDQDVCVKWRTPDLCRKF
;
A
#
# COMPACT_ATOMS: atom_id res chain seq x y z
N LYS A 1 -43.98 -38.92 -33.17
CA LYS A 1 -42.68 -39.10 -32.49
C LYS A 1 -41.68 -38.17 -33.16
N LEU A 2 -41.71 -36.89 -32.79
CA LEU A 2 -40.90 -35.82 -33.39
C LEU A 2 -39.75 -35.48 -32.45
N LEU A 3 -38.60 -35.15 -33.05
CA LEU A 3 -37.26 -35.04 -32.49
C LEU A 3 -37.20 -34.27 -31.16
N ALA A 4 -36.79 -34.95 -30.09
CA ALA A 4 -36.17 -34.30 -28.95
C ALA A 4 -34.76 -33.87 -29.37
N ILE A 5 -34.56 -32.57 -29.57
CA ILE A 5 -33.22 -31.98 -29.67
C ILE A 5 -32.61 -32.14 -28.28
N PHE A 6 -31.75 -33.14 -28.09
CA PHE A 6 -30.97 -33.28 -26.86
C PHE A 6 -30.03 -32.06 -26.78
N LEU A 7 -30.32 -31.15 -25.85
CA LEU A 7 -29.40 -30.07 -25.48
C LEU A 7 -28.11 -30.71 -24.94
N LYS A 8 -27.01 -30.62 -25.70
CA LYS A 8 -25.69 -31.05 -25.23
C LYS A 8 -25.13 -30.01 -24.28
N ASN A 9 -25.16 -30.29 -22.98
CA ASN A 9 -24.52 -29.43 -21.99
C ASN A 9 -23.01 -29.67 -22.04
N THR A 10 -22.23 -28.61 -22.19
CA THR A 10 -20.77 -28.70 -22.34
C THR A 10 -20.09 -27.88 -21.25
N CYS A 11 -19.19 -28.52 -20.51
CA CYS A 11 -18.20 -27.85 -19.69
C CYS A 11 -16.82 -27.99 -20.33
N ARG A 12 -15.98 -26.97 -20.24
CA ARG A 12 -14.60 -27.05 -20.73
C ARG A 12 -13.65 -26.27 -19.83
N THR A 13 -12.44 -26.77 -19.71
CA THR A 13 -11.31 -26.01 -19.18
C THR A 13 -10.17 -26.02 -20.18
N PHE A 14 -9.57 -24.86 -20.42
CA PHE A 14 -8.61 -24.67 -21.50
C PHE A 14 -7.58 -23.58 -21.18
N GLY A 15 -6.49 -23.57 -21.94
CA GLY A 15 -5.38 -22.65 -21.71
C GLY A 15 -4.78 -22.83 -20.32
N SER A 16 -4.32 -21.73 -19.71
CA SER A 16 -3.65 -21.73 -18.41
C SER A 16 -4.59 -21.81 -17.19
N GLY A 17 -5.91 -21.81 -17.40
CA GLY A 17 -6.86 -21.72 -16.28
C GLY A 17 -8.29 -21.30 -16.63
N ALA A 18 -8.64 -21.10 -17.89
CA ALA A 18 -10.02 -20.76 -18.25
C ALA A 18 -10.95 -21.94 -17.99
N VAL A 19 -12.12 -21.69 -17.41
CA VAL A 19 -13.17 -22.67 -17.16
C VAL A 19 -14.49 -22.10 -17.63
N GLN A 20 -15.17 -22.84 -18.51
CA GLN A 20 -16.55 -22.59 -18.88
C GLN A 20 -17.42 -23.70 -18.28
N PRO A 21 -18.27 -23.38 -17.29
CA PRO A 21 -19.18 -24.33 -16.67
C PRO A 21 -20.31 -24.77 -17.62
N PHE A 22 -21.08 -25.79 -17.24
CA PHE A 22 -22.24 -26.24 -18.02
C PHE A 22 -23.32 -25.15 -18.16
N LYS A 23 -23.46 -24.32 -17.12
CA LYS A 23 -24.29 -23.11 -17.05
C LYS A 23 -23.47 -22.02 -16.36
N ASP A 24 -23.66 -20.77 -16.78
CA ASP A 24 -22.94 -19.54 -16.39
C ASP A 24 -21.80 -19.10 -17.31
N SER A 25 -21.34 -17.87 -17.08
CA SER A 25 -20.21 -17.24 -17.78
C SER A 25 -18.89 -17.93 -17.41
N ALA A 26 -17.98 -17.97 -18.38
CA ALA A 26 -16.63 -18.48 -18.16
C ALA A 26 -15.86 -17.63 -17.13
N PHE A 27 -14.95 -18.28 -16.41
CA PHE A 27 -14.11 -17.66 -15.39
C PHE A 27 -12.68 -18.24 -15.46
N TYR A 28 -11.75 -17.63 -14.73
CA TYR A 28 -10.35 -18.03 -14.74
C TYR A 28 -9.89 -18.53 -13.36
N VAL A 29 -9.24 -19.69 -13.33
CA VAL A 29 -8.67 -20.32 -12.12
C VAL A 29 -7.22 -20.70 -12.38
N ARG A 30 -6.28 -20.07 -11.65
CA ARG A 30 -4.86 -20.45 -11.66
C ARG A 30 -4.50 -21.10 -10.33
N SER A 31 -4.35 -22.42 -10.34
CA SER A 31 -3.90 -23.22 -9.20
C SER A 31 -3.15 -24.45 -9.68
N ASN A 32 -2.10 -24.83 -8.95
CA ASN A 32 -1.35 -26.09 -9.15
C ASN A 32 -1.80 -27.20 -8.19
N CYS A 33 -2.78 -26.92 -7.31
CA CYS A 33 -3.46 -27.93 -6.51
C CYS A 33 -4.44 -28.73 -7.37
N PRO A 34 -4.73 -30.01 -7.04
CA PRO A 34 -5.85 -30.73 -7.63
C PRO A 34 -7.18 -30.03 -7.31
N PHE A 35 -8.08 -29.94 -8.28
CA PHE A 35 -9.44 -29.46 -8.09
C PHE A 35 -10.45 -30.34 -8.82
N THR A 36 -11.65 -30.45 -8.25
CA THR A 36 -12.77 -31.18 -8.86
C THR A 36 -13.38 -30.34 -9.98
N LEU A 37 -13.21 -30.81 -11.21
CA LEU A 37 -13.80 -30.18 -12.38
C LEU A 37 -15.32 -30.43 -12.40
N THR A 38 -15.75 -31.68 -12.16
CA THR A 38 -17.16 -31.99 -11.94
C THR A 38 -17.31 -33.27 -11.12
N HIS A 39 -18.31 -33.30 -10.24
CA HIS A 39 -18.75 -34.51 -9.54
C HIS A 39 -20.27 -34.57 -9.59
N PHE A 40 -20.84 -35.73 -9.90
CA PHE A 40 -22.30 -35.95 -9.86
C PHE A 40 -22.68 -37.44 -9.86
N THR A 41 -23.92 -37.71 -9.47
CA THR A 41 -24.51 -39.05 -9.53
C THR A 41 -25.62 -39.08 -10.57
N HIS A 42 -25.63 -40.11 -11.43
CA HIS A 42 -26.75 -40.35 -12.33
C HIS A 42 -27.11 -41.83 -12.33
N ASN A 43 -28.39 -42.16 -12.09
CA ASN A 43 -28.87 -43.55 -11.97
C ASN A 43 -28.03 -44.43 -11.03
N ARG A 44 -27.59 -43.86 -9.88
CA ARG A 44 -26.71 -44.50 -8.87
C ARG A 44 -25.29 -44.81 -9.36
N VAL A 45 -24.91 -44.29 -10.52
CA VAL A 45 -23.53 -44.33 -11.03
C VAL A 45 -22.88 -42.98 -10.76
N GLU A 46 -21.77 -43.00 -10.03
CA GLU A 46 -20.98 -41.83 -9.69
C GLU A 46 -19.99 -41.50 -10.81
N CYS A 47 -19.86 -40.21 -11.10
CA CYS A 47 -18.81 -39.64 -11.93
C CYS A 47 -18.04 -38.59 -11.14
N ASP A 48 -16.73 -38.74 -11.08
CA ASP A 48 -15.81 -37.74 -10.53
C ASP A 48 -14.70 -37.46 -11.54
N ILE A 49 -14.46 -36.17 -11.82
CA ILE A 49 -13.38 -35.73 -12.69
C ILE A 49 -12.57 -34.69 -11.93
N THR A 50 -11.35 -35.07 -11.57
CA THR A 50 -10.39 -34.19 -10.90
C THR A 50 -9.24 -33.84 -11.84
N THR A 51 -8.75 -32.61 -11.71
CA THR A 51 -7.74 -32.06 -12.61
C THR A 51 -6.67 -31.34 -11.82
N ARG A 52 -5.41 -31.46 -12.24
CA ARG A 52 -4.27 -30.77 -11.65
C ARG A 52 -3.42 -30.12 -12.75
N ARG A 53 -3.21 -28.82 -12.62
CA ARG A 53 -2.34 -28.05 -13.52
C ARG A 53 -0.89 -28.04 -13.01
N GLY A 54 0.05 -28.00 -13.94
CA GLY A 54 1.47 -27.78 -13.67
C GLY A 54 1.83 -26.29 -13.72
N ASN A 55 3.11 -25.99 -13.52
CA ASN A 55 3.60 -24.60 -13.53
C ASN A 55 3.49 -23.93 -14.92
N SER A 56 3.45 -24.73 -16.00
CA SER A 56 3.20 -24.27 -17.37
C SER A 56 1.74 -23.81 -17.60
N GLY A 57 0.85 -24.01 -16.63
CA GLY A 57 -0.58 -23.80 -16.78
C GLY A 57 -1.29 -24.97 -17.48
N LEU A 58 -0.58 -25.92 -18.09
CA LEU A 58 -1.17 -27.12 -18.68
C LEU A 58 -1.66 -28.10 -17.62
N LEU A 59 -2.66 -28.91 -17.95
CA LEU A 59 -3.11 -30.02 -17.12
C LEU A 59 -2.05 -31.15 -17.16
N VAL A 60 -1.38 -31.37 -16.03
CA VAL A 60 -0.34 -32.42 -15.90
C VAL A 60 -0.91 -33.74 -15.43
N GLN A 61 -2.10 -33.71 -14.83
CA GLN A 61 -2.81 -34.89 -14.37
C GLN A 61 -4.33 -34.67 -14.45
N VAL A 62 -5.04 -35.64 -15.02
CA VAL A 62 -6.50 -35.70 -15.02
C VAL A 62 -6.91 -37.09 -14.55
N GLU A 63 -7.80 -37.17 -13.58
CA GLU A 63 -8.32 -38.42 -13.06
C GLU A 63 -9.83 -38.45 -13.27
N ILE A 64 -10.30 -39.50 -13.95
CA ILE A 64 -11.68 -39.71 -14.36
C ILE A 64 -12.13 -41.01 -13.71
N ILE A 65 -13.09 -40.92 -12.78
CA ILE A 65 -13.68 -42.06 -12.11
C ILE A 65 -15.12 -42.18 -12.58
N ILE A 66 -15.47 -43.31 -13.19
CA ILE A 66 -16.84 -43.63 -13.60
C ILE A 66 -17.17 -45.03 -13.10
N ASN A 67 -18.20 -45.15 -12.25
CA ASN A 67 -18.58 -46.43 -11.66
C ASN A 67 -17.40 -47.16 -10.97
N LYS A 68 -16.60 -46.42 -10.19
CA LYS A 68 -15.37 -46.90 -9.52
C LYS A 68 -14.22 -47.31 -10.45
N VAL A 69 -14.39 -47.23 -11.77
CA VAL A 69 -13.30 -47.45 -12.73
C VAL A 69 -12.50 -46.17 -12.88
N ARG A 70 -11.23 -46.22 -12.48
CA ARG A 70 -10.29 -45.12 -12.43
C ARG A 70 -9.45 -45.05 -13.70
N THR A 71 -9.58 -43.94 -14.43
CA THR A 71 -8.75 -43.60 -15.60
C THR A 71 -7.89 -42.38 -15.28
N VAL A 72 -6.57 -42.48 -15.45
CA VAL A 72 -5.61 -41.40 -15.20
C VAL A 72 -4.90 -41.01 -16.49
N LEU A 73 -4.91 -39.71 -16.79
CA LEU A 73 -4.14 -39.09 -17.85
C LEU A 73 -2.92 -38.41 -17.21
N GLN A 74 -1.71 -38.91 -17.48
CA GLN A 74 -0.48 -38.35 -16.91
C GLN A 74 0.71 -38.58 -17.85
N ASN A 75 1.54 -37.56 -18.06
CA ASN A 75 2.75 -37.62 -18.89
C ASN A 75 2.51 -38.19 -20.30
N GLY A 76 1.36 -37.88 -20.91
CA GLY A 76 0.98 -38.39 -22.24
C GLY A 76 0.57 -39.87 -22.28
N SER A 77 0.56 -40.56 -21.13
CA SER A 77 0.08 -41.94 -20.98
C SER A 77 -1.35 -41.98 -20.42
N ILE A 78 -2.09 -43.02 -20.78
CA ILE A 78 -3.43 -43.30 -20.26
C ILE A 78 -3.37 -44.61 -19.48
N LEU A 79 -3.71 -44.53 -18.21
CA LEU A 79 -3.74 -45.65 -17.29
C LEU A 79 -5.20 -45.91 -16.91
N VAL A 80 -5.69 -47.14 -17.12
CA VAL A 80 -7.01 -47.58 -16.65
C VAL A 80 -6.77 -48.67 -15.61
N GLU A 81 -7.26 -48.47 -14.38
CA GLU A 81 -6.97 -49.36 -13.24
C GLU A 81 -5.45 -49.62 -13.09
N ASP A 82 -4.67 -48.55 -13.19
CA ASP A 82 -3.20 -48.53 -13.12
C ASP A 82 -2.48 -49.34 -14.22
N LYS A 83 -3.18 -49.72 -15.30
CA LYS A 83 -2.61 -50.40 -16.47
C LYS A 83 -2.61 -49.49 -17.70
N SER A 84 -1.48 -49.41 -18.40
CA SER A 84 -1.39 -48.69 -19.68
C SER A 84 -2.26 -49.35 -20.75
N VAL A 85 -3.04 -48.55 -21.48
CA VAL A 85 -3.94 -49.04 -22.52
C VAL A 85 -3.51 -48.59 -23.92
N SER A 86 -3.75 -49.43 -24.93
CA SER A 86 -3.60 -49.08 -26.36
C SER A 86 -4.97 -48.73 -26.96
N PHE A 87 -4.98 -47.86 -27.98
CA PHE A 87 -6.21 -47.44 -28.65
C PHE A 87 -6.56 -48.33 -29.85
N PRO A 88 -7.85 -48.56 -30.12
CA PRO A 88 -8.99 -48.23 -29.27
C PRO A 88 -9.08 -49.16 -28.06
N TYR A 89 -9.37 -48.58 -26.90
CA TYR A 89 -9.63 -49.33 -25.67
C TYR A 89 -11.14 -49.47 -25.48
N ASP A 90 -11.63 -50.71 -25.47
CA ASP A 90 -13.07 -51.01 -25.52
C ASP A 90 -13.49 -52.10 -24.51
N PRO A 91 -13.34 -51.87 -23.20
CA PRO A 91 -14.05 -52.65 -22.19
C PRO A 91 -15.54 -52.29 -22.15
N THR A 92 -16.36 -53.18 -21.60
CA THR A 92 -17.83 -53.15 -21.56
C THR A 92 -18.48 -51.79 -21.22
N TYR A 93 -17.80 -50.89 -20.49
CA TYR A 93 -18.38 -49.67 -19.93
C TYR A 93 -17.68 -48.35 -20.30
N GLN A 94 -16.50 -48.40 -20.91
CA GLN A 94 -15.67 -47.23 -21.25
C GLN A 94 -15.01 -47.43 -22.60
N HIS A 95 -15.32 -46.57 -23.58
CA HIS A 95 -14.69 -46.62 -24.89
C HIS A 95 -13.72 -45.44 -25.01
N ILE A 96 -12.42 -45.69 -25.16
CA ILE A 96 -11.41 -44.66 -25.38
C ILE A 96 -10.84 -44.81 -26.79
N PHE A 97 -11.02 -43.78 -27.61
CA PHE A 97 -10.66 -43.80 -29.03
C PHE A 97 -10.16 -42.43 -29.51
N GLN A 98 -9.47 -42.43 -30.65
CA GLN A 98 -8.99 -41.21 -31.28
C GLN A 98 -10.15 -40.47 -31.96
N TYR A 99 -10.28 -39.17 -31.69
CA TYR A 99 -11.33 -38.30 -32.20
C TYR A 99 -10.70 -37.04 -32.83
N GLY A 100 -10.24 -37.18 -34.09
CA GLY A 100 -9.41 -36.16 -34.75
C GLY A 100 -8.08 -35.96 -34.03
N ILE A 101 -7.72 -34.72 -33.73
CA ILE A 101 -6.54 -34.39 -32.91
C ILE A 101 -6.74 -34.69 -31.42
N TYR A 102 -7.99 -34.94 -31.00
CA TYR A 102 -8.35 -35.20 -29.62
C TYR A 102 -8.37 -36.71 -29.33
N THR A 103 -8.30 -37.05 -28.05
CA THR A 103 -8.69 -38.38 -27.58
C THR A 103 -10.01 -38.24 -26.82
N LYS A 104 -10.92 -39.21 -27.01
CA LYS A 104 -12.26 -39.18 -26.45
C LYS A 104 -12.55 -40.46 -25.67
N LEU A 105 -12.97 -40.29 -24.42
CA LEU A 105 -13.57 -41.32 -23.59
C LEU A 105 -15.10 -41.17 -23.65
N ARG A 106 -15.79 -42.24 -24.02
CA ARG A 106 -17.26 -42.33 -23.99
C ARG A 106 -17.68 -43.41 -23.01
N SER A 107 -18.55 -43.06 -22.06
CA SER A 107 -19.16 -44.07 -21.19
C SER A 107 -20.43 -44.63 -21.82
N THR A 108 -20.68 -45.93 -21.64
CA THR A 108 -21.99 -46.55 -21.94
C THR A 108 -22.89 -46.64 -20.71
N LEU A 109 -22.35 -46.45 -19.50
CA LEU A 109 -23.10 -46.41 -18.24
C LEU A 109 -23.70 -45.03 -17.96
N LEU A 110 -22.99 -43.97 -18.36
CA LEU A 110 -23.42 -42.59 -18.22
C LEU A 110 -23.45 -41.94 -19.61
N PRO A 111 -24.47 -41.13 -19.96
CA PRO A 111 -24.51 -40.37 -21.22
C PRO A 111 -23.56 -39.16 -21.13
N LEU A 112 -22.27 -39.47 -20.95
CA LEU A 112 -21.15 -38.57 -20.72
C LEU A 112 -20.04 -38.91 -21.72
N SER A 113 -19.38 -37.88 -22.24
CA SER A 113 -18.07 -38.06 -22.87
C SER A 113 -17.07 -37.02 -22.39
N VAL A 114 -15.83 -37.46 -22.25
CA VAL A 114 -14.68 -36.62 -21.87
C VAL A 114 -13.72 -36.59 -23.05
N THR A 115 -13.39 -35.40 -23.54
CA THR A 115 -12.53 -35.19 -24.70
C THR A 115 -11.38 -34.27 -24.33
N TRP A 116 -10.15 -34.63 -24.65
CA TRP A 116 -8.96 -33.82 -24.35
C TRP A 116 -7.99 -33.79 -25.52
N HIS A 117 -7.14 -32.75 -25.52
CA HIS A 117 -6.03 -32.61 -26.46
C HIS A 117 -4.72 -32.62 -25.68
N SER A 118 -3.77 -33.42 -26.14
CA SER A 118 -2.46 -33.56 -25.52
C SER A 118 -1.43 -32.77 -26.32
N VAL A 119 -0.65 -31.96 -25.63
CA VAL A 119 0.48 -31.18 -26.17
C VAL A 119 1.77 -31.51 -25.43
N ALA A 120 2.91 -31.01 -25.92
CA ALA A 120 4.17 -31.12 -25.21
C ALA A 120 4.05 -30.50 -23.80
N GLY A 121 4.19 -31.31 -22.75
CA GLY A 121 4.12 -30.86 -21.36
C GLY A 121 2.77 -31.01 -20.66
N GLY A 122 1.71 -31.50 -21.32
CA GLY A 122 0.43 -31.79 -20.67
C GLY A 122 -0.79 -31.72 -21.59
N ILE A 123 -1.96 -31.46 -21.00
CA ILE A 123 -3.23 -31.26 -21.71
C ILE A 123 -3.57 -29.77 -21.70
N ASP A 124 -3.82 -29.18 -22.87
CA ASP A 124 -4.15 -27.76 -23.03
C ASP A 124 -5.67 -27.49 -22.97
N THR A 125 -6.48 -28.48 -23.32
CA THR A 125 -7.95 -28.42 -23.25
C THR A 125 -8.55 -29.75 -22.80
N LEU A 126 -9.53 -29.66 -21.91
CA LEU A 126 -10.35 -30.77 -21.44
C LEU A 126 -11.82 -30.35 -21.52
N LYS A 127 -12.64 -31.16 -22.17
CA LYS A 127 -14.06 -30.93 -22.45
C LYS A 127 -14.90 -32.09 -21.91
N VAL A 128 -15.96 -31.77 -21.19
CA VAL A 128 -16.94 -32.70 -20.66
C VAL A 128 -18.28 -32.41 -21.33
N GLU A 129 -18.86 -33.41 -22.01
CA GLU A 129 -20.14 -33.31 -22.69
C GLU A 129 -21.15 -34.26 -22.05
N LEU A 130 -22.33 -33.74 -21.74
CA LEU A 130 -23.46 -34.51 -21.24
C LEU A 130 -24.54 -34.57 -22.33
N GLU A 131 -24.97 -35.79 -22.66
CA GLU A 131 -26.11 -36.05 -23.57
C GLU A 131 -27.42 -36.18 -22.77
N GLN A 132 -27.51 -35.49 -21.63
CA GLN A 132 -28.63 -35.48 -20.70
C GLN A 132 -28.80 -34.10 -20.02
N GLU A 133 -29.91 -33.91 -19.30
CA GLU A 133 -30.10 -32.78 -18.39
C GLU A 133 -29.07 -32.80 -17.24
N LEU A 134 -28.73 -31.62 -16.74
CA LEU A 134 -27.78 -31.47 -15.63
C LEU A 134 -28.37 -32.09 -14.36
N SER A 135 -27.56 -32.90 -13.67
CA SER A 135 -27.97 -33.45 -12.38
C SER A 135 -28.03 -32.33 -11.34
N THR A 136 -28.98 -32.42 -10.42
CA THR A 136 -29.17 -31.43 -9.35
C THR A 136 -28.10 -31.52 -8.25
N ASP A 137 -27.39 -32.64 -8.17
CA ASP A 137 -26.26 -32.87 -7.25
C ASP A 137 -24.90 -32.56 -7.89
N MET A 138 -24.86 -31.92 -9.06
CA MET A 138 -23.60 -31.54 -9.71
C MET A 138 -22.82 -30.56 -8.85
N THR A 139 -21.58 -30.93 -8.52
CA THR A 139 -20.62 -30.10 -7.79
C THR A 139 -19.31 -29.96 -8.57
N GLY A 140 -18.41 -29.09 -8.11
CA GLY A 140 -17.17 -28.77 -8.82
C GLY A 140 -17.32 -27.61 -9.80
N LEU A 141 -16.21 -27.26 -10.47
CA LEU A 141 -16.12 -26.05 -11.29
C LEU A 141 -17.09 -26.02 -12.49
N CYS A 142 -17.56 -27.17 -12.97
CA CYS A 142 -18.54 -27.29 -14.05
C CYS A 142 -20.00 -27.23 -13.57
N GLY A 143 -20.26 -27.53 -12.29
CA GLY A 143 -21.58 -27.85 -11.74
C GLY A 143 -22.34 -26.66 -11.14
N LYS A 144 -22.08 -25.42 -11.58
CA LYS A 144 -22.64 -24.24 -10.92
C LYS A 144 -24.18 -24.16 -11.06
N TYR A 145 -24.89 -24.74 -10.08
CA TYR A 145 -26.01 -24.14 -9.32
C TYR A 145 -26.42 -25.03 -8.15
N ASN A 146 -25.96 -24.68 -6.93
CA ASN A 146 -26.84 -24.56 -5.76
C ASN A 146 -26.13 -23.68 -4.71
N VAL A 147 -26.33 -22.37 -4.79
CA VAL A 147 -25.73 -21.43 -3.82
C VAL A 147 -26.85 -20.56 -3.22
N THR A 148 -28.04 -21.07 -2.93
CA THR A 148 -29.21 -20.17 -3.09
C THR A 148 -30.35 -20.29 -2.09
N GLY A 149 -30.19 -20.90 -0.91
CA GLY A 149 -31.23 -20.74 0.14
C GLY A 149 -31.14 -19.38 0.85
N VAL A 150 -30.03 -19.17 1.55
CA VAL A 150 -29.86 -18.04 2.48
C VAL A 150 -29.65 -16.71 1.75
N CYS A 151 -28.89 -16.68 0.64
CA CYS A 151 -28.71 -15.46 -0.15
C CYS A 151 -30.03 -14.98 -0.76
N GLU A 152 -30.82 -15.86 -1.38
CA GLU A 152 -32.12 -15.48 -1.97
C GLU A 152 -33.09 -14.98 -0.91
N GLN A 153 -33.18 -15.69 0.22
CA GLN A 153 -34.07 -15.31 1.30
C GLN A 153 -33.64 -13.99 1.98
N PHE A 154 -32.35 -13.81 2.27
CA PHE A 154 -31.84 -12.58 2.87
C PHE A 154 -32.00 -11.38 1.93
N PHE A 155 -31.62 -11.51 0.66
CA PHE A 155 -31.70 -10.42 -0.31
C PHE A 155 -33.14 -10.10 -0.76
N SER A 156 -34.11 -10.98 -0.51
CA SER A 156 -35.53 -10.64 -0.67
C SER A 156 -35.98 -9.51 0.27
N TYR A 157 -35.35 -9.37 1.44
CA TYR A 157 -35.66 -8.31 2.41
C TYR A 157 -34.85 -7.02 2.21
N THR A 158 -33.82 -7.02 1.35
CA THR A 158 -32.93 -5.87 1.11
C THR A 158 -33.33 -5.01 -0.09
N LEU A 159 -34.33 -5.44 -0.86
CA LEU A 159 -34.75 -4.80 -2.12
C LEU A 159 -35.11 -3.32 -1.94
N GLY A 160 -35.79 -2.98 -0.84
CA GLY A 160 -36.21 -1.61 -0.53
C GLY A 160 -35.07 -0.68 -0.10
N CYS A 161 -33.90 -1.23 0.24
CA CYS A 161 -32.74 -0.48 0.73
C CYS A 161 -31.63 -0.38 -0.33
N LEU A 162 -31.23 -1.50 -0.94
CA LEU A 162 -29.99 -1.57 -1.74
C LEU A 162 -30.14 -1.04 -3.18
N GLN A 163 -31.37 -0.86 -3.67
CA GLN A 163 -31.70 -0.29 -4.99
C GLN A 163 -30.76 -0.80 -6.11
N SER A 164 -29.96 0.07 -6.74
CA SER A 164 -29.05 -0.28 -7.86
C SER A 164 -27.89 -1.19 -7.47
N SER A 165 -27.51 -1.22 -6.19
CA SER A 165 -26.41 -2.04 -5.68
C SER A 165 -26.86 -3.46 -5.32
N TRP A 166 -28.17 -3.74 -5.33
CA TRP A 166 -28.74 -5.03 -4.96
C TRP A 166 -28.12 -6.19 -5.75
N PHE A 167 -28.03 -6.07 -7.08
CA PHE A 167 -27.49 -7.13 -7.93
C PHE A 167 -26.00 -7.39 -7.67
N HIS A 168 -25.24 -6.33 -7.38
CA HIS A 168 -23.83 -6.44 -7.05
C HIS A 168 -23.62 -7.20 -5.73
N TYR A 169 -24.33 -6.83 -4.67
CA TYR A 169 -24.22 -7.48 -3.37
C TYR A 169 -24.81 -8.89 -3.36
N PHE A 170 -25.87 -9.13 -4.12
CA PHE A 170 -26.42 -10.47 -4.31
C PHE A 170 -25.39 -11.40 -4.96
N GLN A 171 -24.71 -10.95 -6.03
CA GLN A 171 -23.62 -11.71 -6.64
C GLN A 171 -22.42 -11.90 -5.70
N LEU A 172 -22.08 -10.89 -4.90
CA LEU A 172 -21.04 -11.00 -3.88
C LEU A 172 -21.41 -12.02 -2.80
N CYS A 173 -22.69 -12.14 -2.41
CA CYS A 173 -23.16 -13.16 -1.47
C CYS A 173 -22.80 -14.56 -1.96
N HIS A 174 -23.11 -14.85 -3.22
CA HIS A 174 -22.76 -16.14 -3.82
C HIS A 174 -21.26 -16.39 -3.87
N LYS A 175 -20.46 -15.35 -4.18
CA LYS A 175 -19.00 -15.47 -4.22
C LYS A 175 -18.37 -15.61 -2.84
N ASN A 176 -18.93 -14.97 -1.82
CA ASN A 176 -18.41 -14.97 -0.45
C ASN A 176 -18.74 -16.26 0.31
N ILE A 177 -19.92 -16.83 0.07
CA ILE A 177 -20.40 -18.04 0.76
C ILE A 177 -19.89 -19.32 0.11
N TYR A 178 -19.50 -19.29 -1.16
CA TYR A 178 -19.02 -20.45 -1.90
C TYR A 178 -17.83 -21.13 -1.22
N GLY A 179 -17.99 -22.42 -0.85
CA GLY A 179 -16.99 -23.21 -0.15
C GLY A 179 -16.88 -22.93 1.35
N TYR A 180 -17.73 -22.05 1.87
CA TYR A 180 -17.78 -21.63 3.27
C TYR A 180 -19.21 -21.66 3.84
N GLU A 181 -20.10 -22.47 3.26
CA GLU A 181 -21.54 -22.53 3.55
C GLU A 181 -21.83 -22.81 5.04
N ASN A 182 -20.94 -23.54 5.71
CA ASN A 182 -21.06 -23.87 7.13
C ASN A 182 -20.26 -22.92 8.06
N SER A 183 -19.51 -21.97 7.50
CA SER A 183 -18.69 -21.02 8.27
C SER A 183 -19.51 -19.81 8.69
N LYS A 184 -20.03 -19.85 9.92
CA LYS A 184 -20.78 -18.73 10.50
C LYS A 184 -19.95 -17.44 10.58
N HIS A 185 -18.63 -17.52 10.73
CA HIS A 185 -17.77 -16.34 10.81
C HIS A 185 -17.73 -15.54 9.50
N ILE A 186 -17.73 -16.25 8.36
CA ILE A 186 -17.63 -15.62 7.04
C ILE A 186 -19.01 -15.10 6.61
N GLY A 187 -20.03 -15.95 6.64
CA GLY A 187 -21.39 -15.56 6.26
C GLY A 187 -21.96 -14.46 7.16
N CYS A 188 -21.81 -14.58 8.49
CA CYS A 188 -22.40 -13.60 9.41
C CYS A 188 -21.72 -12.23 9.35
N ALA A 189 -20.42 -12.15 9.06
CA ALA A 189 -19.75 -10.88 8.81
C ALA A 189 -20.33 -10.20 7.57
N PHE A 190 -20.46 -10.95 6.47
CA PHE A 190 -21.02 -10.42 5.22
C PHE A 190 -22.47 -9.93 5.38
N PHE A 191 -23.35 -10.76 5.96
CA PHE A 191 -24.76 -10.37 6.14
C PHE A 191 -24.94 -9.21 7.13
N LYS A 192 -24.08 -9.12 8.15
CA LYS A 192 -24.08 -8.00 9.11
C LYS A 192 -23.78 -6.68 8.40
N GLU A 193 -22.76 -6.62 7.57
CA GLU A 193 -22.38 -5.40 6.83
C GLU A 193 -23.52 -4.91 5.93
N ILE A 194 -24.21 -5.83 5.25
CA ILE A 194 -25.36 -5.47 4.41
C ILE A 194 -26.56 -5.00 5.25
N ALA A 195 -26.82 -5.62 6.40
CA ALA A 195 -27.87 -5.18 7.30
C ALA A 195 -27.58 -3.78 7.89
N LEU A 196 -26.33 -3.50 8.27
CA LEU A 196 -25.86 -2.19 8.74
C LEU A 196 -26.01 -1.12 7.66
N HIS A 197 -25.61 -1.43 6.42
CA HIS A 197 -25.78 -0.52 5.29
C HIS A 197 -27.25 -0.15 5.03
N CYS A 198 -28.17 -1.06 5.33
CA CYS A 198 -29.61 -0.80 5.24
C CYS A 198 -30.22 -0.06 6.44
N GLY A 199 -29.52 -0.01 7.56
CA GLY A 199 -29.94 0.72 8.75
C GLY A 199 -31.09 0.08 9.52
N LYS A 200 -31.25 0.53 10.77
CA LYS A 200 -32.17 -0.04 11.78
C LYS A 200 -33.65 0.02 11.43
N SER A 201 -34.06 1.01 10.62
CA SER A 201 -35.45 1.16 10.16
C SER A 201 -35.82 0.24 9.01
N SER A 202 -34.88 -0.58 8.49
CA SER A 202 -35.12 -1.48 7.37
C SER A 202 -35.69 -2.83 7.82
N ASN A 203 -36.54 -3.43 6.98
CA ASN A 203 -37.14 -4.75 7.22
C ASN A 203 -36.08 -5.86 7.36
N VAL A 204 -34.92 -5.72 6.70
CA VAL A 204 -33.82 -6.68 6.82
C VAL A 204 -33.16 -6.63 8.21
N TRP A 205 -33.15 -5.48 8.88
CA TRP A 205 -32.49 -5.32 10.19
C TRP A 205 -33.10 -6.20 11.29
N GLU A 206 -34.42 -6.34 11.32
CA GLU A 206 -35.09 -7.16 12.33
C GLU A 206 -35.00 -8.66 12.02
N LYS A 207 -34.85 -9.02 10.75
CA LYS A 207 -34.97 -10.40 10.27
C LYS A 207 -33.64 -11.07 10.00
N TRP A 208 -32.58 -10.33 9.70
CA TRP A 208 -31.36 -10.93 9.14
C TRP A 208 -30.78 -12.03 10.01
N ARG A 209 -30.67 -11.84 11.34
CA ARG A 209 -30.13 -12.86 12.26
C ARG A 209 -30.95 -14.15 12.26
N SER A 210 -32.28 -14.04 12.14
CA SER A 210 -33.17 -15.20 12.04
C SER A 210 -33.05 -15.93 10.69
N VAL A 211 -32.89 -15.17 9.61
CA VAL A 211 -32.75 -15.70 8.23
C VAL A 211 -31.38 -16.36 8.02
N THR A 212 -30.32 -15.77 8.56
CA THR A 212 -28.94 -16.21 8.36
C THR A 212 -28.43 -17.12 9.47
N GLN A 213 -29.24 -17.32 10.52
CA GLN A 213 -28.90 -18.10 11.73
C GLN A 213 -27.64 -17.61 12.46
N CYS A 214 -27.39 -16.30 12.37
CA CYS A 214 -26.26 -15.61 12.98
C CYS A 214 -26.59 -15.18 14.40
N ALA A 215 -25.92 -15.80 15.38
CA ALA A 215 -26.09 -15.47 16.78
C ALA A 215 -25.58 -14.06 17.11
N GLN A 216 -26.20 -13.43 18.11
CA GLN A 216 -25.68 -12.19 18.68
C GLN A 216 -24.34 -12.48 19.40
N PRO A 217 -23.32 -11.62 19.24
CA PRO A 217 -22.06 -11.79 19.97
C PRO A 217 -22.28 -11.76 21.50
N THR A 218 -21.44 -12.50 22.22
CA THR A 218 -21.45 -12.56 23.68
C THR A 218 -20.36 -11.67 24.27
N CYS A 219 -20.70 -10.90 25.30
CA CYS A 219 -19.74 -10.07 26.02
C CYS A 219 -19.20 -10.78 27.28
N PRO A 220 -17.96 -10.48 27.70
CA PRO A 220 -17.39 -11.08 28.89
C PRO A 220 -17.97 -10.46 30.17
N GLY A 221 -18.16 -11.30 31.20
CA GLY A 221 -18.60 -10.87 32.54
C GLY A 221 -20.05 -10.34 32.56
N ALA A 222 -20.23 -9.15 33.13
CA ALA A 222 -21.55 -8.52 33.31
C ALA A 222 -21.90 -7.51 32.20
N LEU A 223 -21.06 -7.41 31.16
CA LEU A 223 -21.29 -6.54 30.02
C LEU A 223 -22.38 -7.11 29.10
N LEU A 224 -23.14 -6.22 28.48
CA LEU A 224 -24.20 -6.52 27.52
C LEU A 224 -23.76 -6.08 26.13
N TYR A 225 -24.01 -6.93 25.12
CA TYR A 225 -23.72 -6.57 23.74
C TYR A 225 -24.79 -5.62 23.21
N GLU A 226 -24.35 -4.50 22.66
CA GLU A 226 -25.17 -3.54 21.93
C GLU A 226 -24.61 -3.34 20.52
N GLU A 227 -25.48 -3.41 19.51
CA GLU A 227 -25.08 -3.27 18.10
C GLU A 227 -24.64 -1.83 17.75
N GLU A 228 -25.18 -0.84 18.47
CA GLU A 228 -24.88 0.59 18.42
C GLU A 228 -24.67 1.11 19.86
N GLY A 229 -23.75 0.48 20.59
CA GLY A 229 -23.35 0.91 21.92
C GLY A 229 -22.27 2.00 21.87
N ALA A 230 -22.01 2.62 23.01
CA ALA A 230 -20.89 3.55 23.13
C ALA A 230 -19.56 2.84 22.78
N ALA A 231 -18.79 3.41 21.85
CA ALA A 231 -17.45 2.92 21.54
C ALA A 231 -16.52 2.94 22.77
N PHE A 232 -16.79 3.87 23.70
CA PHE A 232 -16.09 4.00 24.96
C PHE A 232 -17.06 3.81 26.12
N VAL A 233 -17.00 2.66 26.77
CA VAL A 233 -17.87 2.32 27.91
C VAL A 233 -17.50 3.19 29.12
N PRO A 234 -18.46 3.86 29.79
CA PRO A 234 -18.20 4.60 31.01
C PRO A 234 -17.57 3.72 32.10
N THR A 235 -16.53 4.23 32.77
CA THR A 235 -15.79 3.48 33.80
C THR A 235 -15.83 4.16 35.17
N CYS A 236 -15.34 3.49 36.21
CA CYS A 236 -15.19 4.11 37.52
C CYS A 236 -14.19 5.29 37.51
N SER A 237 -13.10 5.21 36.74
CA SER A 237 -12.19 6.34 36.55
C SER A 237 -12.82 7.49 35.77
N ASN A 238 -13.67 7.17 34.78
CA ASN A 238 -14.34 8.16 33.93
C ASN A 238 -15.84 7.84 33.74
N PRO A 239 -16.69 8.19 34.72
CA PRO A 239 -18.12 7.82 34.71
C PRO A 239 -18.98 8.55 33.69
N ASN A 240 -18.49 9.68 33.17
CA ASN A 240 -19.20 10.49 32.19
C ASN A 240 -18.21 10.99 31.12
N PRO A 241 -17.82 10.13 30.18
CA PRO A 241 -16.86 10.50 29.15
C PRO A 241 -17.52 11.50 28.18
N HIS A 242 -17.04 12.74 28.18
CA HIS A 242 -17.56 13.81 27.32
C HIS A 242 -16.93 13.76 25.92
N PHE A 243 -17.75 13.55 24.90
CA PHE A 243 -17.34 13.56 23.50
C PHE A 243 -18.16 14.56 22.67
N SER A 244 -17.54 15.14 21.65
CA SER A 244 -18.14 16.09 20.70
C SER A 244 -19.09 15.43 19.67
N SER A 245 -18.97 14.11 19.46
CA SER A 245 -19.95 13.25 18.78
C SER A 245 -20.12 11.95 19.56
N PRO A 246 -21.33 11.38 19.63
CA PRO A 246 -21.51 10.03 20.16
C PRO A 246 -21.02 9.03 19.11
N ASP A 247 -19.76 8.60 19.22
CA ASP A 247 -19.23 7.52 18.40
C ASP A 247 -19.86 6.19 18.88
N ILE A 248 -20.88 5.75 18.13
CA ILE A 248 -21.61 4.51 18.38
C ILE A 248 -21.09 3.40 17.46
N THR A 249 -20.94 2.21 18.00
CA THR A 249 -20.49 1.02 17.26
C THR A 249 -20.97 -0.25 17.97
N SER A 250 -20.79 -1.41 17.34
CA SER A 250 -21.04 -2.68 18.01
C SER A 250 -20.07 -2.87 19.16
N SER A 251 -20.58 -2.80 20.40
CA SER A 251 -19.77 -2.70 21.62
C SER A 251 -20.39 -3.52 22.76
N CYS A 252 -19.59 -3.75 23.80
CA CYS A 252 -20.01 -4.41 25.03
C CYS A 252 -20.13 -3.36 26.14
N VAL A 253 -21.34 -2.99 26.53
CA VAL A 253 -21.60 -1.90 27.48
C VAL A 253 -22.12 -2.41 28.82
N CYS A 254 -22.01 -1.61 29.87
CA CYS A 254 -22.68 -1.92 31.12
C CYS A 254 -24.19 -1.65 31.02
N PRO A 255 -25.03 -2.40 31.78
CA PRO A 255 -26.46 -2.10 31.88
C PRO A 255 -26.70 -0.63 32.28
N GLU A 256 -27.81 -0.05 31.83
CA GLU A 256 -28.16 1.34 32.11
C GLU A 256 -27.99 1.71 33.60
N GLY A 257 -27.33 2.83 33.85
CA GLY A 257 -27.05 3.35 35.20
C GLY A 257 -25.83 2.75 35.91
N LYS A 258 -25.10 1.82 35.26
CA LYS A 258 -23.86 1.23 35.79
C LYS A 258 -22.64 1.61 34.95
N VAL A 259 -21.47 1.57 35.58
CA VAL A 259 -20.17 1.82 34.96
C VAL A 259 -19.27 0.60 35.12
N LEU A 260 -18.33 0.41 34.20
CA LEU A 260 -17.34 -0.66 34.27
C LEU A 260 -16.31 -0.35 35.35
N ASN A 261 -16.08 -1.27 36.27
CA ASN A 261 -15.04 -1.11 37.28
C ASN A 261 -13.66 -1.44 36.70
N ASP A 262 -12.96 -0.42 36.21
CA ASP A 262 -11.61 -0.47 35.64
C ASP A 262 -10.48 -0.52 36.69
N HIS A 263 -10.84 -0.63 37.96
CA HIS A 263 -9.89 -0.73 39.09
C HIS A 263 -9.74 -2.16 39.62
N LEU A 264 -10.49 -3.12 39.09
CA LEU A 264 -10.45 -4.54 39.45
C LEU A 264 -10.23 -5.38 38.20
N ASP A 265 -9.59 -6.53 38.36
CA ASP A 265 -9.48 -7.51 37.28
C ASP A 265 -10.85 -8.15 37.01
N GLY A 266 -11.26 -8.18 35.73
CA GLY A 266 -12.54 -8.73 35.28
C GLY A 266 -13.55 -7.65 34.84
N PHE A 267 -14.67 -8.10 34.25
CA PHE A 267 -15.66 -7.21 33.62
C PHE A 267 -16.90 -7.04 34.50
N HIS A 268 -16.75 -6.25 35.57
CA HIS A 268 -17.80 -6.02 36.57
C HIS A 268 -18.46 -4.66 36.40
N CYS A 269 -19.79 -4.65 36.23
CA CYS A 269 -20.58 -3.42 36.16
C CYS A 269 -21.12 -3.04 37.55
N VAL A 270 -20.75 -1.86 38.04
CA VAL A 270 -21.11 -1.35 39.36
C VAL A 270 -21.76 0.03 39.25
N ASN A 271 -22.56 0.41 40.25
CA ASN A 271 -23.04 1.80 40.34
C ASN A 271 -21.85 2.72 40.63
N VAL A 272 -21.90 3.97 40.16
CA VAL A 272 -20.83 4.97 40.40
C VAL A 272 -20.51 5.12 41.88
N SER A 273 -21.51 5.05 42.77
CA SER A 273 -21.33 5.10 44.23
C SER A 273 -20.48 3.96 44.79
N ASN A 274 -20.44 2.82 44.10
CA ASN A 274 -19.78 1.59 44.52
C ASN A 274 -18.38 1.43 43.89
N CYS A 275 -17.91 2.44 43.15
CA CYS A 275 -16.59 2.43 42.53
C CYS A 275 -15.47 2.47 43.57
N THR A 276 -14.56 1.50 43.46
CA THR A 276 -13.35 1.38 44.28
C THR A 276 -12.30 2.41 43.88
N CYS A 277 -11.41 2.80 44.80
CA CYS A 277 -10.30 3.71 44.50
C CYS A 277 -8.97 2.98 44.56
N VAL A 278 -8.01 3.33 43.69
CA VAL A 278 -6.66 2.73 43.70
C VAL A 278 -5.63 3.77 44.13
N PHE A 279 -4.67 3.34 44.95
CA PHE A 279 -3.48 4.14 45.25
C PHE A 279 -2.26 3.24 45.50
N ALA A 280 -1.14 3.54 44.84
CA ALA A 280 0.13 2.80 44.96
C ALA A 280 -0.04 1.26 44.81
N GLY A 281 -0.87 0.84 43.86
CA GLY A 281 -1.14 -0.58 43.59
C GLY A 281 -2.07 -1.28 44.59
N ARG A 282 -2.70 -0.55 45.52
CA ARG A 282 -3.70 -1.10 46.47
C ARG A 282 -5.08 -0.54 46.19
N THR A 283 -6.10 -1.41 46.26
CA THR A 283 -7.51 -1.08 46.03
C THR A 283 -8.24 -0.85 47.34
N TYR A 284 -9.05 0.22 47.40
CA TYR A 284 -9.81 0.66 48.55
C TYR A 284 -11.31 0.63 48.23
N LEU A 285 -12.10 0.09 49.16
CA LEU A 285 -13.56 0.06 49.04
C LEU A 285 -14.16 1.46 49.28
N PRO A 286 -15.34 1.76 48.68
CA PRO A 286 -16.07 2.98 48.98
C PRO A 286 -16.25 3.19 50.49
N GLY A 287 -15.97 4.40 50.99
CA GLY A 287 -16.03 4.74 52.40
C GLY A 287 -14.76 4.44 53.20
N GLN A 288 -13.78 3.74 52.63
CA GLN A 288 -12.49 3.53 53.30
C GLN A 288 -11.65 4.82 53.30
N LYS A 289 -10.99 5.05 54.43
CA LYS A 289 -10.14 6.21 54.65
C LYS A 289 -8.68 5.82 54.60
N ARG A 290 -7.90 6.57 53.84
CA ARG A 290 -6.44 6.54 53.84
C ARG A 290 -5.94 7.79 54.53
N SER A 291 -5.29 7.62 55.68
CA SER A 291 -4.68 8.72 56.41
C SER A 291 -3.16 8.69 56.26
N THR A 292 -2.57 9.83 55.92
CA THR A 292 -1.14 10.09 56.07
C THR A 292 -0.92 10.97 57.29
N LYS A 293 0.34 11.34 57.57
CA LYS A 293 0.66 12.35 58.60
C LYS A 293 0.07 13.74 58.30
N CYS A 294 -0.37 13.99 57.05
CA CYS A 294 -0.72 15.32 56.55
C CYS A 294 -2.13 15.46 55.96
N GLN A 295 -2.80 14.37 55.60
CA GLN A 295 -4.14 14.42 55.03
C GLN A 295 -4.86 13.09 55.27
N SER A 296 -6.18 13.17 55.44
CA SER A 296 -7.05 11.99 55.42
C SER A 296 -7.90 12.05 54.16
N CYS A 297 -7.82 11.00 53.34
CA CYS A 297 -8.54 10.86 52.08
C CYS A 297 -9.59 9.76 52.20
N LEU A 298 -10.84 10.10 51.89
CA LEU A 298 -11.97 9.18 51.81
C LEU A 298 -12.16 8.74 50.36
N CYS A 299 -12.26 7.44 50.12
CA CYS A 299 -12.66 6.91 48.81
C CYS A 299 -14.18 7.09 48.63
N GLU A 300 -14.60 7.83 47.61
CA GLU A 300 -16.00 8.09 47.32
C GLU A 300 -16.23 8.10 45.81
N GLY A 301 -17.00 7.12 45.32
CA GLY A 301 -17.38 7.00 43.91
C GLY A 301 -16.20 6.94 42.94
N GLY A 302 -15.18 6.14 43.26
CA GLY A 302 -13.96 6.00 42.44
C GLY A 302 -12.97 7.17 42.55
N LYS A 303 -13.31 8.22 43.31
CA LYS A 303 -12.47 9.42 43.50
C LYS A 303 -12.02 9.55 44.96
N TRP A 304 -10.89 10.22 45.15
CA TRP A 304 -10.36 10.54 46.48
C TRP A 304 -10.81 11.92 46.94
N ARG A 305 -11.51 11.99 48.08
CA ARG A 305 -11.86 13.25 48.75
C ARG A 305 -10.95 13.43 49.97
N CYS A 306 -10.01 14.36 49.92
CA CYS A 306 -9.00 14.57 50.97
C CYS A 306 -9.26 15.83 51.82
N SER A 307 -8.89 15.78 53.10
CA SER A 307 -8.89 16.93 54.01
C SER A 307 -7.56 17.69 53.96
N GLU A 308 -7.58 19.02 53.85
CA GLU A 308 -6.39 19.87 53.93
C GLU A 308 -6.04 20.20 55.38
N ASN A 309 -4.97 19.61 55.92
CA ASN A 309 -4.30 20.17 57.10
C ASN A 309 -2.90 19.57 57.31
N CYS A 310 -1.86 20.25 56.84
CA CYS A 310 -0.50 20.01 57.32
C CYS A 310 0.26 21.32 57.56
N PRO A 311 0.78 21.57 58.77
CA PRO A 311 1.72 22.66 59.02
C PRO A 311 3.13 22.28 58.57
N ILE A 312 3.83 23.21 57.94
CA ILE A 312 4.99 22.94 57.10
C ILE A 312 6.30 23.42 57.77
N LYS A 313 7.39 22.62 57.75
CA LYS A 313 8.75 23.06 58.14
C LYS A 313 9.80 22.60 57.12
N CYS A 314 10.72 23.49 56.76
CA CYS A 314 11.87 23.27 55.88
C CYS A 314 13.13 23.04 56.74
N GLN A 315 13.99 22.10 56.33
CA GLN A 315 15.24 21.79 57.01
C GLN A 315 16.40 21.84 56.00
N ILE A 316 17.47 22.52 56.39
CA ILE A 316 18.68 22.73 55.59
C ILE A 316 19.85 22.03 56.31
N GLU A 317 20.49 21.08 55.62
CA GLU A 317 21.68 20.36 56.10
C GLU A 317 22.79 20.42 55.03
N GLY A 318 23.81 21.25 55.28
CA GLY A 318 24.93 21.41 54.35
C GLY A 318 24.51 21.93 52.97
N ARG A 319 24.78 21.17 51.91
CA ARG A 319 24.43 21.51 50.51
C ARG A 319 23.06 20.95 50.07
N PHE A 320 22.31 20.37 51.00
CA PHE A 320 21.02 19.74 50.71
C PHE A 320 19.88 20.54 51.35
N VAL A 321 18.91 20.92 50.53
CA VAL A 321 17.65 21.51 50.98
C VAL A 321 16.58 20.44 50.88
N SER A 322 15.91 20.16 52.00
CA SER A 322 14.72 19.31 51.99
C SER A 322 13.51 20.25 51.98
N THR A 323 12.80 20.28 50.86
CA THR A 323 11.62 21.13 50.70
C THR A 323 10.42 20.56 51.44
N PHE A 324 9.41 21.40 51.52
CA PHE A 324 8.17 21.21 52.23
C PHE A 324 7.33 19.98 51.81
N ASP A 325 7.60 19.42 50.62
CA ASP A 325 7.01 18.22 50.03
C ASP A 325 7.88 16.95 50.22
N GLY A 326 9.02 17.06 50.92
CA GLY A 326 9.96 15.96 51.13
C GLY A 326 10.96 15.74 49.99
N SER A 327 10.93 16.58 48.95
CA SER A 327 11.90 16.55 47.86
C SER A 327 13.26 17.06 48.36
N ARG A 328 14.34 16.38 47.98
CA ARG A 328 15.71 16.72 48.38
C ARG A 328 16.44 17.35 47.20
N PHE A 329 16.84 18.61 47.36
CA PHE A 329 17.53 19.40 46.34
C PHE A 329 18.98 19.65 46.74
N PHE A 330 19.87 19.70 45.74
CA PHE A 330 21.27 20.07 45.92
C PHE A 330 21.47 21.54 45.52
N LEU A 331 21.90 22.38 46.45
CA LEU A 331 22.21 23.78 46.16
C LEU A 331 23.58 23.89 45.49
N VAL A 332 23.59 24.18 44.18
CA VAL A 332 24.79 24.62 43.45
C VAL A 332 24.85 26.14 43.57
N VAL A 333 25.63 26.65 44.53
CA VAL A 333 25.97 28.08 44.59
C VAL A 333 27.38 28.27 44.07
N CYS A 334 27.51 29.02 42.98
CA CYS A 334 28.68 29.87 42.76
C CYS A 334 28.21 31.32 42.77
N MET A 335 28.34 31.99 43.92
CA MET A 335 28.53 33.44 43.97
C MET A 335 30.03 33.71 44.07
N LEU A 336 30.52 34.70 43.34
CA LEU A 336 31.44 35.67 43.91
C LEU A 336 31.07 37.06 43.37
N ALA A 337 30.69 37.94 44.29
CA ALA A 337 30.93 39.36 44.12
C ALA A 337 32.43 39.62 44.35
N CYS A 338 33.04 40.39 43.46
CA CYS A 338 34.21 41.22 43.78
C CYS A 338 34.17 42.45 42.89
N ASP A 339 34.28 43.61 43.53
CA ASP A 339 34.45 44.92 42.94
C ASP A 339 35.64 45.02 41.97
N THR A 340 35.58 46.05 41.12
CA THR A 340 36.58 46.58 40.19
C THR A 340 36.76 45.90 38.82
N VAL A 341 36.37 46.68 37.81
CA VAL A 341 36.66 46.52 36.38
C VAL A 341 38.17 46.34 36.14
N LYS A 342 38.57 45.26 35.46
CA LYS A 342 39.74 45.23 34.57
C LYS A 342 39.61 44.12 33.51
N LYS A 343 39.60 44.56 32.25
CA LYS A 343 39.70 43.84 30.95
C LYS A 343 39.61 42.30 31.00
N ILE A 344 38.52 41.74 30.47
CA ILE A 344 38.39 40.31 30.18
C ILE A 344 38.72 40.04 28.69
N PRO A 345 39.59 39.06 28.37
CA PRO A 345 39.90 38.66 26.99
C PRO A 345 38.72 37.98 26.29
N THR A 346 38.69 38.05 24.96
CA THR A 346 37.65 37.59 24.01
C THR A 346 37.22 36.12 24.11
N ARG A 347 37.80 35.32 25.01
CA ARG A 347 37.52 33.88 25.19
C ARG A 347 36.41 33.57 26.22
N TYR A 348 35.94 34.56 26.99
CA TYR A 348 34.86 34.38 27.99
C TYR A 348 33.47 34.87 27.53
N LEU A 349 33.35 35.49 26.34
CA LEU A 349 32.08 35.94 25.76
C LEU A 349 31.11 34.78 25.43
N HIS A 350 31.63 33.61 25.09
CA HIS A 350 30.79 32.43 24.80
C HIS A 350 30.07 31.91 26.05
N LYS A 351 30.74 31.81 27.21
CA LYS A 351 30.12 31.32 28.46
C LYS A 351 29.02 32.23 29.01
N LEU A 352 29.18 33.55 28.88
CA LEU A 352 28.15 34.53 29.24
C LEU A 352 26.92 34.45 28.32
N LYS A 353 27.12 34.16 27.02
CA LYS A 353 26.03 34.00 26.05
C LYS A 353 25.16 32.77 26.36
N PHE A 354 25.77 31.63 26.71
CA PHE A 354 25.05 30.40 27.08
C PHE A 354 24.22 30.56 28.36
N HIS A 355 24.75 31.25 29.38
CA HIS A 355 24.03 31.45 30.65
C HIS A 355 22.80 32.36 30.51
N PHE A 356 22.86 33.37 29.63
CA PHE A 356 21.72 34.27 29.36
C PHE A 356 20.60 33.58 28.56
N LEU A 357 20.97 32.63 27.69
CA LEU A 357 20.04 31.83 26.88
C LEU A 357 19.25 30.83 27.71
N GLU A 358 19.86 30.22 28.73
CA GLU A 358 19.17 29.32 29.66
C GLU A 358 18.10 30.04 30.48
N ILE A 359 18.40 31.24 31.00
CA ILE A 359 17.43 32.06 31.74
C ILE A 359 16.27 32.50 30.83
N PHE A 360 16.58 32.92 29.59
CA PHE A 360 15.56 33.28 28.61
C PHE A 360 14.67 32.09 28.23
N ALA A 361 15.27 30.90 28.04
CA ALA A 361 14.55 29.69 27.69
C ALA A 361 13.64 29.23 28.84
N ASP A 362 14.12 29.24 30.08
CA ASP A 362 13.33 28.88 31.26
C ASP A 362 12.13 29.83 31.44
N GLU A 363 12.36 31.15 31.38
CA GLU A 363 11.30 32.15 31.51
C GLU A 363 10.23 32.00 30.41
N LYS A 364 10.64 31.84 29.14
CA LYS A 364 9.70 31.79 28.02
C LYS A 364 9.03 30.43 27.83
N CYS A 365 9.69 29.33 28.18
CA CYS A 365 9.10 28.00 28.14
C CYS A 365 8.18 27.72 29.34
N SER A 366 8.30 28.47 30.44
CA SER A 366 7.44 28.33 31.63
C SER A 366 5.95 28.46 31.35
N VAL A 367 5.58 29.14 30.25
CA VAL A 367 4.20 29.25 29.76
C VAL A 367 3.55 27.89 29.48
N LEU A 368 4.34 26.85 29.20
CA LEU A 368 3.86 25.48 28.98
C LEU A 368 3.47 24.77 30.26
N VAL A 369 4.08 25.11 31.41
CA VAL A 369 3.84 24.44 32.71
C VAL A 369 3.02 25.30 33.67
N SER A 370 2.80 26.57 33.33
CA SER A 370 2.00 27.50 34.13
C SER A 370 0.52 27.11 34.15
N LEU A 371 -0.04 26.97 35.35
CA LEU A 371 -1.46 26.62 35.60
C LEU A 371 -2.44 27.76 35.27
N THR A 372 -1.95 28.97 34.97
CA THR A 372 -2.78 30.15 34.63
C THR A 372 -2.57 30.64 33.20
N ALA A 373 -1.61 30.06 32.48
CA ALA A 373 -1.31 30.43 31.10
C ALA A 373 -2.31 29.82 30.10
N ILE A 374 -2.29 30.32 28.86
CA ILE A 374 -3.20 29.87 27.79
C ILE A 374 -3.13 28.36 27.50
N PHE A 375 -1.98 27.74 27.79
CA PHE A 375 -1.71 26.31 27.63
C PHE A 375 -2.26 25.43 28.77
N ALA A 376 -2.68 26.00 29.90
CA ALA A 376 -3.22 25.26 31.04
C ALA A 376 -4.46 24.42 30.68
N LYS A 377 -5.22 24.87 29.68
CA LYS A 377 -6.35 24.13 29.10
C LYS A 377 -5.97 22.73 28.60
N CYS A 378 -4.70 22.53 28.26
CA CYS A 378 -4.19 21.27 27.74
C CYS A 378 -3.64 20.31 28.82
N HIS A 379 -3.32 20.81 30.01
CA HIS A 379 -2.58 20.04 31.02
C HIS A 379 -3.30 18.78 31.46
N GLY A 380 -4.64 18.80 31.44
CA GLY A 380 -5.49 17.63 31.75
C GLY A 380 -5.55 16.57 30.63
N HIS A 381 -5.08 16.88 29.43
CA HIS A 381 -5.09 16.00 28.25
C HIS A 381 -3.68 15.57 27.84
N LEU A 382 -2.68 16.44 28.04
CA LEU A 382 -1.30 16.21 27.67
C LEU A 382 -0.34 16.79 28.74
N PRO A 383 0.45 15.96 29.43
CA PRO A 383 1.42 16.43 30.43
C PRO A 383 2.47 17.36 29.81
N PRO A 384 2.75 18.55 30.38
CA PRO A 384 3.64 19.53 29.77
C PRO A 384 5.14 19.25 30.00
N ASP A 385 5.53 18.37 30.92
CA ASP A 385 6.92 18.24 31.42
C ASP A 385 7.95 17.89 30.34
N GLN A 386 7.62 16.95 29.44
CA GLN A 386 8.49 16.58 28.33
C GLN A 386 8.63 17.71 27.31
N HIS A 387 7.52 18.39 27.01
CA HIS A 387 7.49 19.51 26.06
C HIS A 387 8.18 20.75 26.62
N TYR A 388 8.12 20.97 27.93
CA TYR A 388 8.86 22.00 28.65
C TYR A 388 10.37 21.77 28.53
N THR A 389 10.82 20.55 28.84
CA THR A 389 12.23 20.17 28.74
C THR A 389 12.75 20.31 27.30
N ALA A 390 11.97 19.84 26.32
CA ALA A 390 12.29 20.00 24.90
C ALA A 390 12.31 21.47 24.45
N CYS A 391 11.42 22.31 24.99
CA CYS A 391 11.39 23.75 24.72
C CYS A 391 12.66 24.44 25.22
N ILE A 392 13.11 24.12 26.43
CA ILE A 392 14.35 24.67 26.99
C ILE A 392 15.53 24.26 26.11
N GLN A 393 15.70 22.95 25.86
CA GLN A 393 16.81 22.43 25.07
C GLN A 393 16.87 23.07 23.67
N ARG A 394 15.73 23.18 23.00
CA ARG A 394 15.64 23.72 21.65
C ARG A 394 15.89 25.23 21.59
N THR A 395 15.48 25.97 22.62
CA THR A 395 15.70 27.41 22.72
C THR A 395 17.16 27.71 23.07
N CYS A 396 17.78 26.93 23.96
CA CYS A 396 19.19 27.05 24.35
C CYS A 396 20.16 26.70 23.21
N ASN A 397 19.83 25.69 22.39
CA ASN A 397 20.66 25.26 21.27
C ASN A 397 20.41 26.07 19.98
N CYS A 398 19.63 27.15 20.05
CA CYS A 398 19.29 27.95 18.89
C CYS A 398 20.42 28.93 18.53
N GLY A 399 20.82 28.96 17.25
CA GLY A 399 21.94 29.78 16.78
C GLY A 399 21.68 31.29 16.80
N SER A 400 20.96 31.81 15.79
CA SER A 400 20.81 33.26 15.56
C SER A 400 19.39 33.82 15.75
N ASN A 401 18.34 32.97 15.73
CA ASN A 401 16.95 33.42 15.92
C ASN A 401 16.23 32.61 17.01
N VAL A 402 16.56 32.94 18.26
CA VAL A 402 16.07 32.29 19.48
C VAL A 402 14.53 32.33 19.57
N GLN A 403 13.92 33.46 19.17
CA GLN A 403 12.47 33.64 19.14
C GLN A 403 11.79 32.62 18.20
N ARG A 404 12.38 32.35 17.03
CA ARG A 404 11.86 31.34 16.10
C ARG A 404 11.90 29.93 16.70
N CYS A 405 13.00 29.55 17.35
CA CYS A 405 13.13 28.24 17.99
C CYS A 405 12.13 28.05 19.13
N LEU A 406 11.94 29.09 19.96
CA LEU A 406 10.92 29.14 21.01
C LEU A 406 9.52 28.94 20.43
N CYS A 407 9.15 29.70 19.39
CA CYS A 407 7.82 29.61 18.77
C CYS A 407 7.55 28.23 18.15
N ILE A 408 8.57 27.56 17.60
CA ILE A 408 8.44 26.19 17.09
C ILE A 408 8.23 25.20 18.24
N ALA A 409 8.91 25.37 19.37
CA ALA A 409 8.74 24.52 20.54
C ALA A 409 7.34 24.66 21.14
N LEU A 410 6.83 25.89 21.29
CA LEU A 410 5.47 26.15 21.77
C LEU A 410 4.40 25.63 20.80
N ALA A 411 4.60 25.79 19.48
CA ALA A 411 3.72 25.24 18.45
C ALA A 411 3.60 23.72 18.54
N SER A 412 4.70 23.02 18.89
CA SER A 412 4.68 21.56 19.03
C SER A 412 3.69 21.09 20.09
N TYR A 413 3.62 21.80 21.22
CA TYR A 413 2.68 21.47 22.29
C TYR A 413 1.24 21.87 21.92
N ALA A 414 1.06 23.06 21.32
CA ALA A 414 -0.23 23.49 20.81
C ALA A 414 -0.85 22.50 19.81
N LYS A 415 -0.01 21.98 18.89
CA LYS A 415 -0.42 20.99 17.88
C LYS A 415 -0.79 19.64 18.50
N ALA A 416 0.02 19.14 19.43
CA ALA A 416 -0.27 17.90 20.14
C ALA A 416 -1.57 18.00 20.96
N CYS A 417 -1.85 19.19 21.49
CA CYS A 417 -3.13 19.48 22.14
C CYS A 417 -4.32 19.47 21.18
N ALA A 418 -4.17 20.12 20.03
CA ALA A 418 -5.20 20.18 19.01
C ALA A 418 -5.54 18.80 18.43
N SER A 419 -4.56 17.88 18.30
CA SER A 419 -4.82 16.49 17.90
C SER A 419 -5.64 15.69 18.91
N LEU A 420 -5.76 16.17 20.16
CA LEU A 420 -6.65 15.62 21.18
C LEU A 420 -8.00 16.35 21.23
N GLY A 421 -8.31 17.17 20.22
CA GLY A 421 -9.56 17.94 20.12
C GLY A 421 -9.59 19.22 20.96
N VAL A 422 -8.49 19.59 21.63
CA VAL A 422 -8.44 20.75 22.53
C VAL A 422 -7.85 21.95 21.82
N LEU A 423 -8.71 22.90 21.44
CA LEU A 423 -8.29 24.17 20.82
C LEU A 423 -7.76 25.15 21.87
N ILE A 424 -6.44 25.31 21.87
CA ILE A 424 -5.77 26.40 22.58
C ILE A 424 -6.02 27.67 21.78
N GLY A 425 -6.49 28.75 22.41
CA GLY A 425 -6.83 30.02 21.74
C GLY A 425 -5.64 30.70 21.06
N ASP A 426 -5.63 32.03 20.92
CA ASP A 426 -4.52 32.75 20.26
C ASP A 426 -3.23 32.80 21.12
N TRP A 427 -2.59 31.63 21.24
CA TRP A 427 -1.34 31.45 21.97
C TRP A 427 -0.17 32.14 21.26
N ARG A 428 -0.29 32.38 19.95
CA ARG A 428 0.72 33.05 19.13
C ARG A 428 0.82 34.52 19.51
N LYS A 429 -0.30 35.21 19.72
CA LYS A 429 -0.29 36.57 20.25
C LYS A 429 0.18 36.62 21.70
N ALA A 430 -0.22 35.65 22.52
CA ALA A 430 0.21 35.57 23.93
C ALA A 430 1.72 35.33 24.10
N ALA A 431 2.36 34.62 23.16
CA ALA A 431 3.78 34.30 23.20
C ALA A 431 4.66 35.18 22.28
N ASN A 432 4.11 36.23 21.66
CA ASN A 432 4.78 37.04 20.63
C ASN A 432 5.36 36.19 19.47
N CYS A 433 4.56 35.24 19.00
CA CYS A 433 4.83 34.27 17.94
C CYS A 433 3.91 34.45 16.72
N THR A 434 3.40 35.66 16.50
CA THR A 434 2.52 35.98 15.38
C THR A 434 3.25 35.78 14.06
N PRO A 435 2.78 34.87 13.20
CA PRO A 435 3.39 34.62 11.90
C PRO A 435 3.05 35.76 10.94
N THR A 436 3.97 36.04 10.02
CA THR A 436 3.73 36.94 8.89
C THR A 436 3.32 36.10 7.68
N CYS A 437 2.13 36.34 7.16
CA CYS A 437 1.65 35.65 5.97
C CYS A 437 2.09 36.38 4.69
N PRO A 438 2.40 35.63 3.61
CA PRO A 438 2.77 36.24 2.35
C PRO A 438 1.57 36.93 1.68
N LYS A 439 1.82 38.09 1.06
CA LYS A 439 0.83 38.83 0.26
C LYS A 439 -0.45 39.16 1.05
N ASN A 440 -1.63 38.82 0.51
CA ASN A 440 -2.94 39.07 1.11
C ASN A 440 -3.52 37.81 1.80
N GLN A 441 -2.68 36.83 2.13
CA GLN A 441 -3.09 35.68 2.93
C GLN A 441 -3.21 36.07 4.41
N GLU A 442 -4.11 35.40 5.12
CA GLU A 442 -4.33 35.57 6.55
C GLU A 442 -3.98 34.29 7.31
N PHE A 443 -3.61 34.42 8.59
CA PHE A 443 -3.28 33.27 9.41
C PHE A 443 -4.54 32.68 10.05
N PHE A 444 -4.74 31.38 9.88
CA PHE A 444 -5.86 30.65 10.46
C PHE A 444 -5.36 29.47 11.29
N TYR A 445 -6.08 29.17 12.37
CA TYR A 445 -5.81 28.01 13.22
C TYR A 445 -6.40 26.72 12.65
N ASN A 446 -7.28 26.84 11.64
CA ASN A 446 -8.07 25.73 11.14
C ASN A 446 -8.17 25.65 9.61
N ILE A 447 -7.03 25.60 8.93
CA ILE A 447 -6.98 25.49 7.47
C ILE A 447 -7.24 24.05 7.03
N ARG A 448 -8.11 23.92 6.04
CA ARG A 448 -8.32 22.68 5.28
C ARG A 448 -7.48 22.69 4.01
N ALA A 449 -6.92 21.54 3.66
CA ALA A 449 -6.11 21.39 2.45
C ALA A 449 -6.93 21.50 1.15
N CYS A 450 -8.24 21.22 1.22
CA CYS A 450 -9.13 21.12 0.08
C CYS A 450 -10.11 22.29 -0.04
N ASN A 451 -10.53 22.58 -1.27
CA ASN A 451 -11.38 23.73 -1.64
C ASN A 451 -10.80 25.11 -1.26
N THR A 452 -9.47 25.25 -1.19
CA THR A 452 -8.79 26.51 -0.81
C THR A 452 -7.90 27.09 -1.91
N THR A 453 -7.77 26.42 -3.06
CA THR A 453 -6.95 26.85 -4.21
C THR A 453 -7.80 26.88 -5.48
N CYS A 454 -7.44 27.73 -6.45
CA CYS A 454 -8.17 27.80 -7.72
C CYS A 454 -8.19 26.44 -8.44
N ARG A 455 -7.10 25.66 -8.39
CA ARG A 455 -7.03 24.32 -9.00
C ARG A 455 -7.99 23.31 -8.37
N SER A 456 -8.09 23.29 -7.04
CA SER A 456 -8.93 22.30 -6.32
C SER A 456 -10.42 22.56 -6.42
N ILE A 457 -10.84 23.74 -6.87
CA ILE A 457 -12.25 24.05 -7.15
C ILE A 457 -12.62 23.92 -8.63
N THR A 458 -11.65 23.86 -9.54
CA THR A 458 -11.87 23.65 -10.98
C THR A 458 -11.79 22.18 -11.39
N GLU A 459 -10.99 21.37 -10.70
CA GLU A 459 -10.83 19.94 -10.97
C GLU A 459 -11.03 19.13 -9.68
N SER A 460 -11.60 17.93 -9.78
CA SER A 460 -11.75 17.01 -8.64
C SER A 460 -10.38 16.51 -8.20
N ASP A 461 -9.82 17.13 -7.16
CA ASP A 461 -8.55 16.74 -6.56
C ASP A 461 -8.71 15.44 -5.74
N PRO A 462 -8.09 14.31 -6.14
CA PRO A 462 -8.20 13.04 -5.44
C PRO A 462 -7.70 13.10 -3.99
N ARG A 463 -6.84 14.09 -3.66
CA ARG A 463 -6.36 14.35 -2.30
C ARG A 463 -7.47 14.79 -1.35
N CYS A 464 -8.62 15.21 -1.88
CA CYS A 464 -9.78 15.67 -1.11
C CYS A 464 -10.74 14.55 -0.71
N GLY A 465 -10.50 13.31 -1.12
CA GLY A 465 -11.24 12.12 -0.68
C GLY A 465 -10.72 11.48 0.61
N VAL A 466 -9.73 12.07 1.27
CA VAL A 466 -9.13 11.58 2.52
C VAL A 466 -9.51 12.54 3.65
N ASP A 467 -10.10 12.02 4.73
CA ASP A 467 -10.42 12.82 5.92
C ASP A 467 -9.14 13.35 6.57
N ASP A 468 -8.97 14.68 6.58
CA ASP A 468 -7.77 15.36 7.09
C ASP A 468 -8.05 16.11 8.41
N ALA A 469 -7.04 16.16 9.29
CA ALA A 469 -7.07 16.97 10.49
C ALA A 469 -6.70 18.41 10.13
N SER A 470 -7.57 19.34 10.52
CA SER A 470 -7.37 20.79 10.37
C SER A 470 -5.99 21.26 10.90
N VAL A 471 -5.20 21.97 10.09
CA VAL A 471 -3.86 22.47 10.45
C VAL A 471 -3.81 23.99 10.55
N GLU A 472 -2.95 24.53 11.41
CA GLU A 472 -2.69 25.98 11.47
C GLU A 472 -1.75 26.42 10.33
N GLY A 473 -1.99 27.58 9.74
CA GLY A 473 -1.17 28.10 8.63
C GLY A 473 -1.66 29.42 8.05
N CYS A 474 -1.06 29.84 6.94
CA CYS A 474 -1.56 30.95 6.13
C CYS A 474 -2.51 30.43 5.05
N GLY A 475 -3.66 31.08 4.89
CA GLY A 475 -4.70 30.69 3.96
C GLY A 475 -5.42 31.90 3.38
N CYS A 476 -6.39 31.63 2.51
CA CYS A 476 -7.22 32.68 1.94
C CYS A 476 -8.47 32.91 2.78
N PRO A 477 -8.89 34.18 2.96
CA PRO A 477 -10.14 34.50 3.65
C PRO A 477 -11.34 33.91 2.89
N GLU A 478 -12.45 33.72 3.60
CA GLU A 478 -13.66 33.11 3.05
C GLU A 478 -14.10 33.79 1.74
N GLY A 479 -14.47 32.96 0.75
CA GLY A 479 -14.87 33.43 -0.59
C GLY A 479 -13.72 33.71 -1.56
N THR A 480 -12.46 33.54 -1.14
CA THR A 480 -11.27 33.68 -1.99
C THR A 480 -10.42 32.41 -2.02
N TYR A 481 -9.69 32.22 -3.11
CA TYR A 481 -8.92 31.00 -3.40
C TYR A 481 -7.51 31.37 -3.83
N LEU A 482 -6.54 30.54 -3.45
CA LEU A 482 -5.15 30.77 -3.79
C LEU A 482 -4.88 30.47 -5.27
N ASN A 483 -4.43 31.47 -6.04
CA ASN A 483 -4.03 31.30 -7.44
C ASN A 483 -2.57 30.86 -7.60
N GLN A 484 -2.12 30.56 -8.83
CA GLN A 484 -0.72 30.17 -9.11
C GLN A 484 0.30 31.23 -8.69
N GLY A 485 -0.12 32.50 -8.67
CA GLY A 485 0.66 33.63 -8.18
C GLY A 485 0.73 33.74 -6.65
N ASN A 486 0.24 32.78 -5.85
CA ASN A 486 0.18 32.84 -4.38
C ASN A 486 -0.64 34.02 -3.81
N THR A 487 -1.60 34.54 -4.58
CA THR A 487 -2.47 35.66 -4.18
C THR A 487 -3.90 35.14 -4.04
N CYS A 488 -4.61 35.54 -2.99
CA CYS A 488 -6.00 35.16 -2.79
C CYS A 488 -6.89 35.97 -3.72
N THR A 489 -7.61 35.29 -4.61
CA THR A 489 -8.51 35.89 -5.60
C THR A 489 -9.92 35.34 -5.48
N PRO A 490 -10.96 36.11 -5.85
CA PRO A 490 -12.33 35.61 -5.92
C PRO A 490 -12.45 34.40 -6.86
N LYS A 491 -13.47 33.56 -6.64
CA LYS A 491 -13.76 32.39 -7.48
C LYS A 491 -13.83 32.70 -8.98
N ALA A 492 -14.43 33.84 -9.34
CA ALA A 492 -14.63 34.26 -10.72
C ALA A 492 -13.32 34.61 -11.45
N ASP A 493 -12.26 34.93 -10.71
CA ASP A 493 -10.96 35.33 -11.26
C ASP A 493 -9.95 34.16 -11.23
N CYS A 494 -10.42 32.95 -10.96
CA CYS A 494 -9.58 31.76 -10.99
C CYS A 494 -9.30 31.28 -12.42
N GLU A 495 -8.07 30.83 -12.65
CA GLU A 495 -7.66 30.17 -13.89
C GLU A 495 -8.38 28.81 -14.03
N CYS A 496 -8.88 28.50 -15.23
CA CYS A 496 -9.59 27.24 -15.50
C CYS A 496 -8.62 26.17 -16.01
N HIS A 497 -8.52 25.07 -15.25
CA HIS A 497 -7.70 23.90 -15.60
C HIS A 497 -8.53 22.86 -16.39
N HIS A 498 -8.00 22.37 -17.50
CA HIS A 498 -8.60 21.31 -18.32
C HIS A 498 -7.53 20.32 -18.80
N LEU A 499 -7.93 19.15 -19.31
CA LEU A 499 -7.05 18.06 -19.78
C LEU A 499 -6.03 18.48 -20.86
N GLY A 500 -6.22 19.65 -21.49
CA GLY A 500 -5.32 20.23 -22.50
C GLY A 500 -4.51 21.45 -22.05
N GLY A 501 -4.65 21.94 -20.81
CA GLY A 501 -3.91 23.13 -20.35
C GLY A 501 -4.61 23.99 -19.28
N VAL A 502 -4.15 25.24 -19.17
CA VAL A 502 -4.71 26.26 -18.26
C VAL A 502 -5.18 27.45 -19.07
N SER A 503 -6.39 27.92 -18.83
CA SER A 503 -7.02 29.05 -19.51
C SER A 503 -7.28 30.21 -18.55
N PRO A 504 -7.17 31.48 -19.02
CA PRO A 504 -7.46 32.64 -18.19
C PRO A 504 -8.96 32.76 -17.86
N PRO A 505 -9.32 33.42 -16.75
CA PRO A 505 -10.71 33.68 -16.40
C PRO A 505 -11.42 34.53 -17.48
N GLY A 506 -12.62 34.10 -17.88
CA GLY A 506 -13.44 34.72 -18.93
C GLY A 506 -13.65 33.81 -20.15
N PRO A 507 -14.33 34.29 -21.20
CA PRO A 507 -14.64 33.48 -22.38
C PRO A 507 -13.37 33.18 -23.18
N VAL A 508 -13.03 31.89 -23.30
CA VAL A 508 -11.90 31.40 -24.09
C VAL A 508 -12.40 30.37 -25.10
N VAL A 509 -11.95 30.46 -26.35
CA VAL A 509 -12.24 29.49 -27.39
C VAL A 509 -11.10 28.47 -27.41
N ILE A 510 -11.42 27.22 -27.09
CA ILE A 510 -10.50 26.08 -27.19
C ILE A 510 -11.14 25.12 -28.18
N ASP A 511 -10.43 24.79 -29.26
CA ASP A 511 -10.90 23.94 -30.37
C ASP A 511 -12.23 24.37 -31.02
N GLY A 512 -12.45 25.67 -31.20
CA GLY A 512 -13.59 26.19 -31.99
C GLY A 512 -14.96 26.19 -31.28
N HIS A 513 -15.02 25.88 -29.99
CA HIS A 513 -16.26 25.93 -29.19
C HIS A 513 -16.25 27.05 -28.13
N HIS A 514 -17.41 27.70 -27.95
CA HIS A 514 -17.63 28.75 -26.95
C HIS A 514 -18.11 28.14 -25.63
N TRP A 515 -17.48 28.52 -24.51
CA TRP A 515 -17.95 28.18 -23.16
C TRP A 515 -18.38 29.46 -22.43
N TRP A 516 -19.58 29.46 -21.86
CA TRP A 516 -20.15 30.58 -21.11
C TRP A 516 -20.34 30.16 -19.64
N ASP A 517 -19.94 31.03 -18.72
CA ASP A 517 -20.30 30.95 -17.30
C ASP A 517 -21.79 31.31 -17.11
N ASP A 518 -22.66 30.33 -16.78
CA ASP A 518 -24.00 30.59 -16.24
C ASP A 518 -24.44 29.47 -15.24
N PRO A 519 -24.99 29.77 -14.04
CA PRO A 519 -25.24 28.82 -12.95
C PRO A 519 -26.40 27.81 -13.13
N LEU A 520 -26.86 27.52 -14.36
CA LEU A 520 -28.03 26.66 -14.61
C LEU A 520 -27.73 25.21 -14.99
N ILE A 521 -26.45 24.81 -15.08
CA ILE A 521 -26.04 23.40 -15.27
C ILE A 521 -25.96 22.69 -13.92
N THR A 522 -27.08 22.64 -13.21
CA THR A 522 -27.28 21.68 -12.11
C THR A 522 -28.64 20.96 -12.23
N GLN A 523 -29.43 21.28 -13.25
CA GLN A 523 -30.76 20.69 -13.47
C GLN A 523 -30.91 19.89 -14.77
N TYR A 524 -29.86 19.76 -15.59
CA TYR A 524 -29.88 18.95 -16.82
C TYR A 524 -29.18 17.58 -16.71
N LEU A 525 -28.55 17.28 -15.57
CA LEU A 525 -27.97 15.97 -15.26
C LEU A 525 -28.93 15.02 -14.49
N GLN A 526 -30.23 15.33 -14.46
CA GLN A 526 -31.24 14.51 -13.78
C GLN A 526 -32.29 13.88 -14.71
N LEU A 527 -32.20 14.01 -16.04
CA LEU A 527 -33.22 13.47 -16.96
C LEU A 527 -32.78 12.38 -17.94
N TYR A 528 -31.52 11.92 -17.92
CA TYR A 528 -31.05 10.84 -18.83
C TYR A 528 -31.03 9.43 -18.20
N LYS A 529 -31.78 9.20 -17.11
CA LYS A 529 -31.85 7.91 -16.41
C LYS A 529 -33.19 7.19 -16.49
N MET A 530 -34.04 7.50 -17.48
CA MET A 530 -35.40 6.91 -17.58
C MET A 530 -35.86 6.51 -19.00
N ILE A 531 -34.97 6.06 -19.90
CA ILE A 531 -35.33 5.45 -21.19
C ILE A 531 -34.21 4.42 -21.50
N GLN A 532 -34.36 3.09 -21.58
CA GLN A 532 -35.41 2.26 -22.14
C GLN A 532 -35.58 0.91 -21.40
N TYR A 533 -36.83 0.52 -21.16
CA TYR A 533 -37.28 -0.87 -21.17
C TYR A 533 -37.86 -1.19 -22.56
N ASN A 534 -37.73 -2.46 -22.97
CA ASN A 534 -38.30 -3.13 -24.14
C ASN A 534 -37.68 -2.80 -25.50
N LEU A 535 -36.98 -3.77 -26.09
CA LEU A 535 -37.56 -4.57 -27.17
C LEU A 535 -36.76 -5.84 -27.44
N SER A 536 -37.53 -6.86 -27.82
CA SER A 536 -37.16 -8.24 -28.10
C SER A 536 -36.88 -8.47 -29.59
N THR A 537 -36.01 -9.46 -29.86
CA THR A 537 -35.96 -10.36 -31.03
C THR A 537 -35.36 -9.87 -32.37
N PHE A 538 -34.38 -10.68 -32.82
CA PHE A 538 -34.23 -11.30 -34.15
C PHE A 538 -33.07 -10.92 -35.11
N TYR A 539 -32.40 -12.01 -35.55
CA TYR A 539 -31.63 -12.33 -36.76
C TYR A 539 -30.16 -11.86 -36.97
N LEU A 540 -29.30 -12.88 -37.11
CA LEU A 540 -27.92 -12.89 -37.64
C LEU A 540 -27.85 -12.48 -39.12
N SER A 541 -26.73 -11.89 -39.56
CA SER A 541 -25.88 -12.47 -40.64
C SER A 541 -24.56 -11.69 -40.88
N ASN A 542 -23.46 -12.45 -40.90
CA ASN A 542 -22.16 -12.28 -41.60
C ASN A 542 -21.43 -10.92 -41.62
N CYS A 543 -20.21 -10.85 -41.08
CA CYS A 543 -18.98 -11.15 -41.83
C CYS A 543 -17.68 -11.10 -40.99
N SER A 544 -16.81 -12.09 -41.27
CA SER A 544 -15.33 -12.18 -41.21
C SER A 544 -14.51 -11.70 -39.99
N LEU A 545 -13.75 -12.66 -39.45
CA LEU A 545 -12.63 -12.51 -38.52
C LEU A 545 -11.54 -11.55 -39.01
N CYS A 546 -10.94 -10.79 -38.08
CA CYS A 546 -9.52 -10.46 -38.13
C CYS A 546 -8.78 -11.30 -37.08
N GLU A 547 -7.94 -12.21 -37.56
CA GLU A 547 -6.92 -12.90 -36.77
C GLU A 547 -5.78 -11.94 -36.42
N ASN A 548 -5.22 -12.13 -35.22
CA ASN A 548 -3.91 -11.70 -34.72
C ASN A 548 -3.05 -10.79 -35.63
N GLY A 549 -2.84 -9.55 -35.19
CA GLY A 549 -1.79 -8.68 -35.70
C GLY A 549 -2.12 -7.20 -35.45
N GLU A 550 -1.30 -6.53 -34.65
CA GLU A 550 -1.35 -5.09 -34.39
C GLU A 550 -1.18 -4.29 -35.69
N LEU A 551 -2.27 -3.92 -36.40
CA LEU A 551 -2.18 -2.91 -37.46
C LEU A 551 -2.37 -1.50 -36.86
N THR A 552 -1.33 -0.68 -36.92
CA THR A 552 -1.23 0.71 -36.46
C THR A 552 -1.37 1.72 -37.60
N CYS A 553 -2.38 1.50 -38.42
CA CYS A 553 -2.86 2.47 -39.41
C CYS A 553 -4.30 2.04 -39.75
N SER A 554 -5.29 2.81 -39.30
CA SER A 554 -6.70 2.50 -39.54
C SER A 554 -7.25 3.33 -40.71
N THR A 555 -8.19 2.75 -41.45
CA THR A 555 -9.09 3.47 -42.36
C THR A 555 -10.22 4.19 -41.61
N ASP A 556 -10.25 4.06 -40.28
CA ASP A 556 -11.27 4.61 -39.38
C ASP A 556 -10.57 5.38 -38.26
N CYS A 557 -10.83 6.69 -38.17
CA CYS A 557 -10.22 7.55 -37.16
C CYS A 557 -10.58 7.08 -35.73
N VAL A 558 -9.55 6.73 -34.95
CA VAL A 558 -9.43 6.58 -33.48
C VAL A 558 -10.63 5.96 -32.71
N ILE A 559 -10.54 4.65 -32.42
CA ILE A 559 -11.24 4.01 -31.29
C ILE A 559 -10.41 4.21 -30.02
N PHE A 560 -10.92 5.00 -29.06
CA PHE A 560 -10.50 4.90 -27.66
C PHE A 560 -11.03 3.58 -27.08
N CYS A 561 -10.19 2.56 -27.06
CA CYS A 561 -10.50 1.27 -26.47
C CYS A 561 -10.12 1.25 -24.99
N PHE A 562 -10.94 1.89 -24.13
CA PHE A 562 -11.05 1.49 -22.73
C PHE A 562 -12.38 0.76 -22.56
N HIS A 563 -12.32 -0.47 -22.07
CA HIS A 563 -13.41 -1.45 -21.90
C HIS A 563 -13.78 -2.30 -23.13
N VAL A 564 -13.19 -3.49 -23.21
CA VAL A 564 -13.78 -4.60 -23.97
C VAL A 564 -14.94 -5.19 -23.16
N LEU A 565 -16.13 -4.60 -23.34
CA LEU A 565 -17.48 -5.19 -23.19
C LEU A 565 -18.47 -4.08 -23.59
N PHE A 566 -19.24 -4.30 -24.65
CA PHE A 566 -20.14 -3.38 -25.39
C PHE A 566 -19.50 -2.64 -26.59
N ALA A 567 -19.49 -3.29 -27.75
CA ALA A 567 -19.48 -2.58 -29.03
C ALA A 567 -20.92 -2.14 -29.35
N ILE A 568 -21.23 -0.86 -29.12
CA ILE A 568 -22.35 -0.17 -29.75
C ILE A 568 -21.73 0.61 -30.91
N MET A 569 -21.96 0.18 -32.15
CA MET A 569 -21.52 0.93 -33.33
C MET A 569 -22.61 1.93 -33.70
N THR A 570 -22.37 3.20 -33.36
CA THR A 570 -23.07 4.35 -33.96
C THR A 570 -22.13 4.98 -35.00
N CYS A 571 -22.52 5.01 -36.28
CA CYS A 571 -21.80 5.79 -37.27
C CYS A 571 -22.10 7.28 -37.06
N GLU A 572 -21.08 8.07 -36.72
CA GLU A 572 -21.13 9.53 -36.80
C GLU A 572 -20.44 10.00 -38.10
N SER A 573 -20.82 11.19 -38.58
CA SER A 573 -20.29 11.75 -39.83
C SER A 573 -18.85 12.24 -39.62
N GLY A 574 -17.88 11.66 -40.33
CA GLY A 574 -16.47 12.05 -40.29
C GLY A 574 -15.80 12.11 -41.67
N CYS A 575 -14.59 12.67 -41.74
CA CYS A 575 -13.73 12.61 -42.93
C CYS A 575 -12.89 11.33 -42.89
N TYR A 576 -12.75 10.65 -44.04
CA TYR A 576 -12.00 9.40 -44.15
C TYR A 576 -10.89 9.54 -45.19
N CYS A 577 -9.82 8.77 -45.02
CA CYS A 577 -8.80 8.67 -46.05
C CYS A 577 -9.34 7.95 -47.29
N PRO A 578 -8.88 8.34 -48.50
CA PRO A 578 -9.23 7.65 -49.74
C PRO A 578 -8.87 6.16 -49.67
N HIS A 579 -9.50 5.35 -50.53
CA HIS A 579 -9.25 3.92 -50.62
C HIS A 579 -7.74 3.63 -50.72
N ASP A 580 -7.25 2.69 -49.90
CA ASP A 580 -5.83 2.30 -49.78
C ASP A 580 -4.86 3.35 -49.20
N GLN A 581 -5.39 4.38 -48.55
CA GLN A 581 -4.62 5.31 -47.72
C GLN A 581 -5.06 5.24 -46.26
N TYR A 582 -4.12 5.51 -45.37
CA TYR A 582 -4.26 5.41 -43.91
C TYR A 582 -3.90 6.75 -43.28
N GLU A 583 -4.57 7.11 -42.20
CA GLU A 583 -4.25 8.33 -41.47
C GLU A 583 -2.98 8.14 -40.64
N ASP A 584 -1.98 9.00 -40.83
CA ASP A 584 -0.77 9.03 -40.01
C ASP A 584 -1.01 9.75 -38.66
N HIS A 585 -0.05 9.69 -37.74
CA HIS A 585 -0.18 10.33 -36.41
C HIS A 585 -0.20 11.88 -36.45
N HIS A 586 -0.14 12.49 -37.64
CA HIS A 586 -0.30 13.93 -37.86
C HIS A 586 -1.62 14.28 -38.57
N GLY A 587 -2.50 13.30 -38.84
CA GLY A 587 -3.79 13.50 -39.50
C GLY A 587 -3.73 13.53 -41.03
N ASN A 588 -2.65 13.04 -41.66
CA ASN A 588 -2.49 13.01 -43.11
C ASN A 588 -2.80 11.61 -43.67
N CYS A 589 -3.40 11.53 -44.86
CA CYS A 589 -3.59 10.27 -45.56
C CYS A 589 -2.33 9.85 -46.31
N VAL A 590 -1.75 8.71 -45.91
CA VAL A 590 -0.49 8.15 -46.43
C VAL A 590 -0.66 6.68 -46.86
N SER A 591 0.22 6.18 -47.73
CA SER A 591 0.25 4.74 -48.06
C SER A 591 0.74 3.93 -46.85
N ARG A 592 0.39 2.64 -46.80
CA ARG A 592 0.82 1.72 -45.72
C ARG A 592 2.32 1.80 -45.47
N ASP A 593 3.14 1.81 -46.52
CA ASP A 593 4.61 1.85 -46.40
C ASP A 593 5.14 3.15 -45.77
N ASN A 594 4.38 4.25 -45.85
CA ASN A 594 4.73 5.55 -45.30
C ASN A 594 4.06 5.84 -43.95
N CYS A 595 3.37 4.85 -43.37
CA CYS A 595 2.78 4.99 -42.03
C CYS A 595 3.85 5.27 -40.97
N THR A 596 3.61 6.30 -40.18
CA THR A 596 4.45 6.70 -39.04
C THR A 596 4.28 5.75 -37.86
N CYS A 597 5.31 5.60 -37.03
CA CYS A 597 5.27 4.81 -35.79
C CYS A 597 5.40 5.72 -34.57
N VAL A 598 4.83 5.33 -33.42
CA VAL A 598 5.04 6.04 -32.15
C VAL A 598 5.91 5.24 -31.22
N TYR A 599 6.90 5.90 -30.62
CA TYR A 599 7.70 5.36 -29.53
C TYR A 599 7.95 6.43 -28.47
N SER A 600 7.63 6.10 -27.21
CA SER A 600 7.83 7.01 -26.06
C SER A 600 7.17 8.39 -26.24
N GLY A 601 5.97 8.43 -26.84
CA GLY A 601 5.20 9.66 -27.09
C GLY A 601 5.73 10.54 -28.24
N LYS A 602 6.73 10.08 -29.00
CA LYS A 602 7.25 10.76 -30.20
C LYS A 602 6.85 9.98 -31.46
N VAL A 603 6.55 10.71 -32.53
CA VAL A 603 6.20 10.16 -33.85
C VAL A 603 7.45 10.05 -34.72
N PHE A 604 7.65 8.90 -35.35
CA PHE A 604 8.77 8.55 -36.22
C PHE A 604 8.26 8.23 -37.62
N ARG A 605 8.98 8.66 -38.65
CA ARG A 605 8.67 8.38 -40.05
C ARG A 605 9.11 6.96 -40.44
N ALA A 606 8.50 6.42 -41.49
CA ALA A 606 8.95 5.17 -42.07
C ALA A 606 10.44 5.24 -42.44
N GLY A 607 11.21 4.23 -42.00
CA GLY A 607 12.66 4.14 -42.14
C GLY A 607 13.46 4.79 -41.00
N GLU A 608 12.84 5.55 -40.10
CA GLU A 608 13.51 6.08 -38.92
C GLU A 608 13.73 4.99 -37.87
N THR A 609 14.81 5.13 -37.11
CA THR A 609 15.23 4.12 -36.14
C THR A 609 15.18 4.65 -34.71
N VAL A 610 14.76 3.78 -33.81
CA VAL A 610 14.83 3.96 -32.36
C VAL A 610 15.79 2.92 -31.82
N LYS A 611 16.83 3.41 -31.15
CA LYS A 611 17.69 2.56 -30.33
C LYS A 611 17.19 2.62 -28.89
N THR A 612 16.80 1.48 -28.37
CA THR A 612 16.62 1.29 -26.93
C THR A 612 17.90 0.72 -26.34
N ASN A 613 17.92 0.51 -25.03
CA ASN A 613 19.00 -0.18 -24.31
C ASN A 613 19.21 -1.64 -24.76
N CYS A 614 18.24 -2.24 -25.44
CA CYS A 614 18.20 -3.68 -25.73
C CYS A 614 17.79 -4.06 -27.15
N LYS A 615 17.28 -3.11 -27.93
CA LYS A 615 16.75 -3.34 -29.26
C LYS A 615 17.07 -2.17 -30.17
N ASN A 616 17.43 -2.47 -31.40
CA ASN A 616 17.43 -1.50 -32.47
C ASN A 616 16.17 -1.72 -33.30
N CYS A 617 15.25 -0.78 -33.26
CA CYS A 617 13.96 -0.87 -33.93
C CYS A 617 13.88 0.10 -35.12
N VAL A 618 13.39 -0.38 -36.25
CA VAL A 618 13.14 0.41 -37.46
C VAL A 618 11.63 0.56 -37.63
N CYS A 619 11.15 1.78 -37.85
CA CYS A 619 9.74 2.02 -38.17
C CYS A 619 9.45 1.62 -39.61
N GLY A 620 8.46 0.74 -39.83
CA GLY A 620 8.03 0.34 -41.16
C GLY A 620 6.59 -0.13 -41.15
N GLN A 621 5.78 0.33 -42.11
CA GLN A 621 4.36 -0.04 -42.24
C GLN A 621 3.52 0.24 -40.98
N GLY A 622 3.87 1.29 -40.22
CA GLY A 622 3.26 1.63 -38.94
C GLY A 622 3.74 0.77 -37.75
N GLN A 623 4.54 -0.26 -37.98
CA GLN A 623 5.03 -1.20 -36.96
C GLN A 623 6.53 -1.02 -36.68
N TRP A 624 6.98 -1.54 -35.53
CA TRP A 624 8.39 -1.58 -35.15
C TRP A 624 9.00 -2.95 -35.51
N ASP A 625 10.02 -2.95 -36.38
CA ASP A 625 10.85 -4.11 -36.64
C ASP A 625 12.15 -4.02 -35.81
N CYS A 626 12.32 -4.90 -34.82
CA CYS A 626 13.34 -4.79 -33.79
C CYS A 626 14.36 -5.94 -33.82
N THR A 627 15.65 -5.61 -33.73
CA THR A 627 16.74 -6.58 -33.53
C THR A 627 17.30 -6.49 -32.11
N ASP A 628 17.45 -7.63 -31.43
CA ASP A 628 17.96 -7.71 -30.06
C ASP A 628 19.48 -7.46 -29.97
N GLU A 629 19.92 -6.71 -28.96
CA GLU A 629 21.34 -6.54 -28.56
C GLU A 629 21.58 -7.03 -27.12
N PRO A 630 22.78 -7.57 -26.78
CA PRO A 630 23.07 -8.11 -25.45
C PRO A 630 23.10 -7.03 -24.36
N CYS A 631 22.29 -7.22 -23.33
CA CYS A 631 22.04 -6.21 -22.30
C CYS A 631 22.74 -6.49 -20.97
N PRO A 632 23.37 -5.49 -20.34
CA PRO A 632 23.72 -5.57 -18.93
C PRO A 632 22.44 -5.46 -18.07
N GLY A 633 22.05 -6.55 -17.40
CA GLY A 633 20.95 -6.54 -16.43
C GLY A 633 21.31 -5.72 -15.21
N THR A 634 20.38 -4.96 -14.65
CA THR A 634 20.64 -4.11 -13.48
C THR A 634 19.83 -4.57 -12.28
N CYS A 635 20.50 -4.95 -11.18
CA CYS A 635 19.85 -5.19 -9.89
C CYS A 635 20.03 -3.96 -9.00
N GLN A 636 18.97 -3.57 -8.28
CA GLN A 636 19.00 -2.44 -7.38
C GLN A 636 18.47 -2.81 -5.99
N VAL A 637 19.16 -2.31 -4.96
CA VAL A 637 18.65 -2.35 -3.59
C VAL A 637 18.47 -0.92 -3.11
N TYR A 638 17.31 -0.62 -2.54
CA TYR A 638 16.91 0.70 -2.11
C TYR A 638 16.41 0.70 -0.66
N GLY A 639 16.70 1.78 0.07
CA GLY A 639 16.07 2.08 1.36
C GLY A 639 16.19 0.97 2.42
N ASN A 640 15.14 0.64 3.15
CA ASN A 640 15.10 -0.38 4.19
C ASN A 640 14.44 -1.68 3.66
N GLY A 641 15.08 -2.28 2.65
CA GLY A 641 14.75 -3.62 2.20
C GLY A 641 13.91 -3.68 0.93
N HIS A 642 13.96 -2.66 0.08
CA HIS A 642 13.37 -2.72 -1.26
C HIS A 642 14.38 -3.29 -2.26
N TYR A 643 14.01 -4.36 -2.94
CA TYR A 643 14.85 -5.00 -3.94
C TYR A 643 14.14 -4.96 -5.29
N GLN A 644 14.92 -4.65 -6.32
CA GLN A 644 14.58 -4.88 -7.71
C GLN A 644 15.61 -5.85 -8.28
N THR A 645 15.14 -7.02 -8.69
CA THR A 645 15.97 -8.07 -9.29
C THR A 645 16.42 -7.67 -10.70
N PHE A 646 17.32 -8.46 -11.29
CA PHE A 646 17.77 -8.21 -12.65
C PHE A 646 16.66 -8.32 -13.70
N ASP A 647 15.63 -9.14 -13.45
CA ASP A 647 14.48 -9.31 -14.32
C ASP A 647 13.30 -8.39 -13.92
N SER A 648 13.60 -7.30 -13.20
CA SER A 648 12.66 -6.22 -12.83
C SER A 648 11.59 -6.58 -11.80
N LYS A 649 11.74 -7.68 -11.04
CA LYS A 649 10.83 -8.01 -9.95
C LYS A 649 11.08 -7.17 -8.72
N TRP A 650 10.04 -6.48 -8.29
CA TRP A 650 10.02 -5.76 -7.02
C TRP A 650 9.57 -6.66 -5.88
N TYR A 651 10.34 -6.69 -4.79
CA TYR A 651 9.92 -7.30 -3.55
C TYR A 651 10.52 -6.59 -2.34
N ARG A 652 9.96 -6.88 -1.15
CA ARG A 652 10.43 -6.33 0.12
C ARG A 652 10.99 -7.44 1.00
N PHE A 653 12.12 -7.15 1.64
CA PHE A 653 12.72 -8.02 2.65
C PHE A 653 13.61 -7.20 3.61
N SER A 654 13.22 -7.14 4.88
CA SER A 654 13.93 -6.36 5.91
C SER A 654 14.67 -7.28 6.90
N GLY A 655 15.81 -7.82 6.47
CA GLY A 655 16.67 -8.66 7.30
C GLY A 655 17.75 -7.90 8.07
N HIS A 656 18.04 -8.33 9.30
CA HIS A 656 19.09 -7.79 10.18
C HIS A 656 20.30 -8.73 10.28
N CYS A 657 20.78 -9.19 9.13
CA CYS A 657 21.90 -10.11 9.01
C CYS A 657 22.74 -9.72 7.79
N GLN A 658 23.87 -10.40 7.60
CA GLN A 658 24.59 -10.39 6.34
C GLN A 658 23.90 -11.37 5.37
N TYR A 659 23.56 -10.90 4.18
CA TYR A 659 22.92 -11.68 3.12
C TYR A 659 23.75 -11.68 1.85
N THR A 660 23.71 -12.79 1.11
CA THR A 660 24.29 -12.86 -0.24
C THR A 660 23.37 -12.14 -1.21
N LEU A 661 23.82 -10.98 -1.71
CA LEU A 661 23.08 -10.23 -2.70
C LEU A 661 23.22 -10.86 -4.08
N VAL A 662 24.46 -11.18 -4.41
CA VAL A 662 24.88 -11.71 -5.71
C VAL A 662 26.10 -12.61 -5.52
N GLU A 663 26.11 -13.79 -6.11
CA GLU A 663 27.29 -14.62 -6.28
C GLU A 663 27.22 -15.40 -7.61
N ASP A 664 28.38 -15.84 -8.10
CA ASP A 664 28.50 -16.54 -9.37
C ASP A 664 28.50 -18.08 -9.25
N TYR A 665 28.38 -18.61 -8.03
CA TYR A 665 28.33 -20.04 -7.76
C TYR A 665 26.97 -20.47 -7.23
N CYS A 666 26.05 -20.79 -8.13
CA CYS A 666 24.69 -21.21 -7.78
C CYS A 666 24.64 -22.73 -7.47
N GLY A 667 25.58 -23.26 -6.68
CA GLY A 667 25.73 -24.70 -6.40
C GLY A 667 27.10 -25.12 -5.82
N ASN A 668 27.46 -26.40 -5.99
CA ASN A 668 28.64 -27.06 -5.38
C ASN A 668 30.01 -26.80 -6.06
N THR A 669 30.18 -25.69 -6.79
CA THR A 669 31.46 -25.32 -7.43
C THR A 669 32.09 -24.10 -6.75
N LYS A 670 33.42 -23.94 -6.87
CA LYS A 670 34.13 -22.78 -6.32
C LYS A 670 33.85 -21.54 -7.19
N GLY A 671 33.12 -20.56 -6.64
CA GLY A 671 32.84 -19.27 -7.30
C GLY A 671 34.04 -18.34 -7.38
N THR A 672 33.94 -17.36 -8.27
CA THR A 672 34.97 -16.33 -8.51
C THR A 672 34.65 -15.02 -7.81
N PHE A 673 33.39 -14.72 -7.48
CA PHE A 673 33.05 -13.56 -6.68
C PHE A 673 31.76 -13.70 -5.87
N SER A 674 31.66 -12.91 -4.81
CA SER A 674 30.40 -12.70 -4.09
C SER A 674 30.28 -11.27 -3.60
N VAL A 675 29.06 -10.74 -3.63
CA VAL A 675 28.67 -9.47 -3.06
C VAL A 675 27.70 -9.75 -1.93
N ARG A 676 28.10 -9.38 -0.71
CA ARG A 676 27.26 -9.51 0.49
C ARG A 676 26.82 -8.13 0.95
N VAL A 677 25.59 -8.07 1.45
CA VAL A 677 24.96 -6.87 1.98
C VAL A 677 24.57 -7.09 3.43
N GLU A 678 24.84 -6.10 4.27
CA GLU A 678 24.44 -6.11 5.67
C GLU A 678 23.73 -4.81 6.02
N SER A 679 22.58 -4.94 6.68
CA SER A 679 21.77 -3.82 7.15
C SER A 679 22.42 -3.20 8.39
N VAL A 680 22.76 -1.91 8.33
CA VAL A 680 23.40 -1.16 9.42
C VAL A 680 22.37 -0.23 10.09
N PRO A 681 22.12 -0.37 11.39
CA PRO A 681 21.31 0.59 12.15
C PRO A 681 22.01 1.94 12.20
N CYS A 682 21.32 2.99 11.74
CA CYS A 682 21.83 4.36 11.82
C CYS A 682 21.03 5.27 12.78
N CYS A 683 19.96 4.73 13.40
CA CYS A 683 19.04 5.43 14.31
C CYS A 683 18.76 4.59 15.57
N GLU A 684 18.09 5.14 16.60
CA GLU A 684 17.88 4.46 17.88
C GLU A 684 17.03 3.17 17.76
N LYS A 685 17.76 2.04 17.85
CA LYS A 685 17.41 0.69 18.31
C LYS A 685 16.48 -0.26 17.55
N VAL A 686 15.80 0.09 16.46
CA VAL A 686 14.98 -0.95 15.75
C VAL A 686 15.08 -0.97 14.21
N LEU A 687 15.35 0.14 13.51
CA LEU A 687 15.32 0.16 12.04
C LEU A 687 16.69 0.41 11.38
N PRO A 688 17.11 -0.42 10.39
CA PRO A 688 18.29 -0.16 9.60
C PRO A 688 17.99 0.86 8.50
N CYS A 689 18.93 1.78 8.30
CA CYS A 689 18.80 2.90 7.36
C CYS A 689 20.10 3.14 6.58
N SER A 690 21.11 2.30 6.78
CA SER A 690 22.35 2.27 6.01
C SER A 690 22.71 0.82 5.67
N ARG A 691 23.63 0.62 4.73
CA ARG A 691 24.14 -0.69 4.32
C ARG A 691 25.65 -0.75 4.28
N SER A 692 26.20 -1.87 4.73
CA SER A 692 27.59 -2.27 4.54
C SER A 692 27.65 -3.28 3.38
N ILE A 693 28.56 -3.06 2.43
CA ILE A 693 28.76 -3.94 1.27
C ILE A 693 30.12 -4.60 1.37
N VAL A 694 30.16 -5.92 1.20
CA VAL A 694 31.39 -6.72 1.19
C VAL A 694 31.51 -7.42 -0.16
N LEU A 695 32.46 -6.97 -0.99
CA LEU A 695 32.83 -7.60 -2.24
C LEU A 695 34.02 -8.52 -2.01
N VAL A 696 33.84 -9.82 -2.29
CA VAL A 696 34.91 -10.82 -2.23
C VAL A 696 35.23 -11.26 -3.65
N LEU A 697 36.50 -11.12 -4.05
CA LEU A 697 37.00 -11.53 -5.37
C LEU A 697 38.02 -12.66 -5.23
N GLN A 698 37.76 -13.77 -5.92
CA GLN A 698 38.61 -14.97 -6.02
C GLN A 698 39.06 -15.55 -4.68
N GLY A 699 38.38 -15.23 -3.58
CA GLY A 699 38.79 -15.57 -2.21
C GLY A 699 40.07 -14.91 -1.71
N LYS A 700 40.66 -13.98 -2.49
CA LYS A 700 41.96 -13.35 -2.21
C LYS A 700 41.87 -11.88 -1.82
N VAL A 701 40.86 -11.19 -2.36
CA VAL A 701 40.62 -9.76 -2.14
C VAL A 701 39.26 -9.59 -1.48
N THR A 702 39.22 -8.81 -0.41
CA THR A 702 37.97 -8.34 0.20
C THR A 702 37.95 -6.82 0.19
N VAL A 703 36.93 -6.25 -0.44
CA VAL A 703 36.65 -4.81 -0.44
C VAL A 703 35.37 -4.57 0.36
N THR A 704 35.47 -3.80 1.43
CA THR A 704 34.31 -3.44 2.27
C THR A 704 34.01 -1.96 2.11
N LEU A 705 32.76 -1.65 1.77
CA LEU A 705 32.19 -0.31 1.67
C LEU A 705 31.26 -0.11 2.87
N SER A 706 31.66 0.71 3.85
CA SER A 706 30.87 1.00 5.05
C SER A 706 31.24 2.36 5.63
N ASP A 707 30.28 3.05 6.25
CA ASP A 707 30.48 4.35 6.91
C ASP A 707 31.24 5.39 6.06
N MET A 708 30.87 5.49 4.78
CA MET A 708 31.51 6.33 3.76
C MET A 708 33.02 6.05 3.53
N LYS A 709 33.53 4.90 4.00
CA LYS A 709 34.92 4.46 3.85
C LYS A 709 35.00 3.20 2.99
N VAL A 710 36.15 3.05 2.33
CA VAL A 710 36.51 1.85 1.58
C VAL A 710 37.71 1.20 2.24
N THR A 711 37.54 -0.04 2.71
CA THR A 711 38.64 -0.83 3.28
C THR A 711 38.97 -2.00 2.37
N LYS A 712 40.27 -2.29 2.22
CA LYS A 712 40.80 -3.31 1.32
C LYS A 712 41.65 -4.28 2.13
N ASN A 713 41.33 -5.56 2.07
CA ASN A 713 42.13 -6.62 2.68
C ASN A 713 42.61 -7.58 1.58
N LEU A 714 43.94 -7.73 1.50
CA LEU A 714 44.65 -8.64 0.60
C LEU A 714 45.25 -9.79 1.40
N GLN A 715 45.09 -11.03 0.93
CA GLN A 715 45.89 -12.14 1.47
C GLN A 715 47.37 -11.97 1.11
N GLN A 716 48.23 -12.14 2.11
CA GLN A 716 49.64 -11.71 2.19
C GLN A 716 50.62 -12.38 1.20
N ASP A 717 50.13 -13.21 0.27
CA ASP A 717 50.94 -14.07 -0.62
C ASP A 717 50.59 -13.90 -2.12
N SER A 718 50.16 -12.70 -2.54
CA SER A 718 49.76 -12.43 -3.93
C SER A 718 50.56 -11.29 -4.57
N THR A 719 51.51 -11.65 -5.43
CA THR A 719 52.28 -10.78 -6.34
C THR A 719 51.43 -10.33 -7.54
N ILE A 720 50.21 -9.84 -7.31
CA ILE A 720 49.31 -9.40 -8.39
C ILE A 720 49.29 -7.87 -8.43
N ALA A 721 49.54 -7.29 -9.60
CA ALA A 721 49.44 -5.85 -9.83
C ALA A 721 48.04 -5.35 -9.44
N GLU A 722 47.97 -4.53 -8.39
CA GLU A 722 46.74 -4.01 -7.74
C GLU A 722 45.72 -3.39 -8.72
N ASN A 723 46.18 -2.79 -9.82
CA ASN A 723 45.33 -2.10 -10.81
C ASN A 723 44.78 -3.01 -11.92
N SER A 724 45.13 -4.29 -11.95
CA SER A 724 44.74 -5.22 -13.01
C SER A 724 43.39 -5.93 -12.73
N LEU A 725 43.02 -6.09 -11.46
CA LEU A 725 41.85 -6.88 -11.06
C LEU A 725 40.58 -6.03 -10.85
N TYR A 726 40.68 -4.87 -10.22
CA TYR A 726 39.55 -3.98 -9.97
C TYR A 726 40.00 -2.52 -9.90
N SER A 727 39.06 -1.60 -10.14
CA SER A 727 39.25 -0.14 -10.01
C SER A 727 38.16 0.41 -9.10
N ILE A 728 38.50 1.46 -8.35
CA ILE A 728 37.57 2.17 -7.48
C ILE A 728 37.65 3.65 -7.84
N ASP A 729 36.57 4.18 -8.36
CA ASP A 729 36.43 5.57 -8.75
C ASP A 729 35.38 6.25 -7.88
N THR A 730 35.63 7.51 -7.53
CA THR A 730 34.64 8.33 -6.81
C THR A 730 34.12 9.40 -7.76
N VAL A 731 32.83 9.31 -8.09
CA VAL A 731 32.16 10.24 -9.03
C VAL A 731 31.02 10.94 -8.30
N GLY A 732 31.26 12.20 -7.90
CA GLY A 732 30.30 12.96 -7.09
C GLY A 732 30.03 12.30 -5.73
N LEU A 733 28.80 11.85 -5.53
CA LEU A 733 28.38 11.14 -4.32
C LEU A 733 28.56 9.61 -4.41
N TYR A 734 28.87 9.08 -5.60
CA TYR A 734 28.95 7.64 -5.83
C TYR A 734 30.37 7.12 -5.71
N ILE A 735 30.50 5.91 -5.19
CA ILE A 735 31.70 5.08 -5.29
C ILE A 735 31.38 3.98 -6.30
N ILE A 736 32.18 3.91 -7.36
CA ILE A 736 32.05 2.94 -8.44
C ILE A 736 33.19 1.95 -8.31
N VAL A 737 32.87 0.68 -8.15
CA VAL A 737 33.85 -0.42 -8.16
C VAL A 737 33.66 -1.21 -9.44
N SER A 738 34.67 -1.19 -10.31
CA SER A 738 34.64 -1.89 -11.60
C SER A 738 35.65 -3.03 -11.61
N VAL A 739 35.21 -4.22 -12.02
CA VAL A 739 36.02 -5.44 -12.17
C VAL A 739 35.98 -5.84 -13.65
N PRO A 740 36.88 -5.29 -14.49
CA PRO A 740 36.79 -5.44 -15.95
C PRO A 740 36.82 -6.91 -16.42
N SER A 741 37.62 -7.76 -15.76
CA SER A 741 37.75 -9.17 -16.11
C SER A 741 36.45 -9.97 -16.00
N SER A 742 35.53 -9.51 -15.15
CA SER A 742 34.27 -10.20 -14.85
C SER A 742 33.05 -9.37 -15.27
N GLY A 743 33.25 -8.18 -15.84
CA GLY A 743 32.18 -7.25 -16.20
C GLY A 743 31.40 -6.65 -15.00
N ILE A 744 31.87 -6.82 -13.76
CA ILE A 744 31.17 -6.33 -12.57
C ILE A 744 31.31 -4.81 -12.54
N THR A 745 30.18 -4.10 -12.46
CA THR A 745 30.15 -2.68 -12.07
C THR A 745 29.23 -2.54 -10.88
N LEU A 746 29.79 -2.08 -9.76
CA LEU A 746 29.09 -1.85 -8.51
C LEU A 746 29.04 -0.34 -8.25
N ILE A 747 27.84 0.23 -8.12
CA ILE A 747 27.65 1.65 -7.83
C ILE A 747 27.01 1.78 -6.46
N TRP A 748 27.68 2.46 -5.53
CA TRP A 748 27.21 2.70 -4.17
C TRP A 748 27.09 4.19 -3.88
N ASP A 749 25.93 4.63 -3.39
CA ASP A 749 25.62 6.04 -3.06
C ASP A 749 26.05 6.47 -1.64
N LYS A 750 27.01 5.73 -1.06
CA LYS A 750 27.55 5.89 0.30
C LYS A 750 26.60 5.56 1.45
N HIS A 751 25.34 5.17 1.20
CA HIS A 751 24.37 4.91 2.28
C HIS A 751 23.40 3.77 2.01
N THR A 752 22.67 3.78 0.89
CA THR A 752 21.40 3.03 0.78
C THR A 752 21.15 2.38 -0.56
N ARG A 753 21.79 2.84 -1.64
CA ARG A 753 21.57 2.32 -2.98
C ARG A 753 22.78 1.59 -3.50
N LEU A 754 22.52 0.42 -4.05
CA LEU A 754 23.50 -0.44 -4.69
C LEU A 754 22.98 -0.85 -6.07
N THR A 755 23.82 -0.70 -7.08
CA THR A 755 23.51 -1.11 -8.46
C THR A 755 24.58 -2.09 -8.93
N ILE A 756 24.19 -3.25 -9.43
CA ILE A 756 25.09 -4.28 -9.98
C ILE A 756 24.65 -4.61 -11.40
N LYS A 757 25.61 -4.83 -12.31
CA LYS A 757 25.35 -5.13 -13.73
C LYS A 757 25.88 -6.48 -14.22
N LEU A 758 25.23 -7.63 -13.95
CA LEU A 758 25.73 -8.98 -14.35
C LEU A 758 24.69 -10.12 -14.25
N LYS A 759 25.05 -11.31 -14.79
CA LYS A 759 24.32 -12.59 -14.62
C LYS A 759 24.85 -13.43 -13.46
N VAL A 760 23.99 -13.79 -12.51
CA VAL A 760 24.37 -14.31 -11.18
C VAL A 760 23.17 -14.95 -10.46
N CYS A 761 23.34 -15.44 -9.24
CA CYS A 761 22.25 -15.79 -8.31
C CYS A 761 22.38 -15.04 -6.98
N GLY A 762 21.28 -14.95 -6.23
CA GLY A 762 21.24 -14.31 -4.91
C GLY A 762 19.90 -13.62 -4.70
N LEU A 763 19.86 -12.68 -3.75
CA LEU A 763 18.70 -11.79 -3.57
C LEU A 763 18.33 -11.00 -4.85
N CYS A 764 19.28 -10.78 -5.76
CA CYS A 764 19.01 -10.12 -7.05
C CYS A 764 18.36 -11.01 -8.12
N GLY A 765 17.97 -12.25 -7.79
CA GLY A 765 17.41 -13.19 -8.77
C GLY A 765 18.48 -13.90 -9.59
N ASN A 766 18.08 -14.53 -10.70
CA ASN A 766 18.93 -15.39 -11.52
C ASN A 766 19.27 -14.81 -12.91
N PHE A 767 18.69 -13.66 -13.26
CA PHE A 767 18.87 -12.93 -14.52
C PHE A 767 18.70 -13.83 -15.76
N ASP A 768 17.53 -14.45 -15.87
CA ASP A 768 17.14 -15.27 -17.02
C ASP A 768 15.97 -14.67 -17.84
N SER A 769 15.69 -13.39 -17.62
CA SER A 769 14.60 -12.62 -18.24
C SER A 769 13.20 -13.08 -17.82
N ASN A 770 13.08 -13.74 -16.67
CA ASN A 770 11.81 -14.22 -16.15
C ASN A 770 11.59 -13.81 -14.68
N GLU A 771 10.91 -12.69 -14.48
CA GLU A 771 10.54 -12.21 -13.14
C GLU A 771 9.82 -13.27 -12.26
N MET A 772 9.14 -14.25 -12.84
CA MET A 772 8.34 -15.21 -12.08
C MET A 772 9.19 -16.17 -11.25
N ASN A 773 10.46 -16.39 -11.60
CA ASN A 773 11.34 -17.36 -10.92
C ASN A 773 12.42 -16.71 -10.03
N ASP A 774 12.54 -15.38 -10.03
CA ASP A 774 13.58 -14.65 -9.30
C ASP A 774 13.64 -14.93 -7.79
N LEU A 775 12.50 -15.24 -7.16
CA LEU A 775 12.42 -15.55 -5.73
C LEU A 775 12.72 -17.03 -5.45
N GLN A 776 13.84 -17.53 -5.99
CA GLN A 776 14.28 -18.91 -5.83
C GLN A 776 15.13 -19.07 -4.57
N ILE A 777 14.76 -19.99 -3.67
CA ILE A 777 15.58 -20.28 -2.48
C ILE A 777 16.86 -21.01 -2.87
N SER A 778 17.93 -20.78 -2.10
CA SER A 778 19.21 -21.47 -2.29
C SER A 778 19.00 -23.00 -2.19
N GLY A 779 19.27 -23.73 -3.28
CA GLY A 779 19.16 -25.20 -3.29
C GLY A 779 17.84 -25.83 -3.76
N SER A 780 16.93 -25.07 -4.39
CA SER A 780 15.71 -25.49 -5.16
C SER A 780 14.32 -25.27 -4.51
N ALA A 781 13.32 -25.12 -5.41
CA ALA A 781 11.93 -24.63 -5.31
C ALA A 781 11.74 -23.09 -5.24
N VAL A 782 10.69 -22.59 -5.90
CA VAL A 782 10.26 -21.17 -5.87
C VAL A 782 9.64 -20.88 -4.50
N ALA A 783 10.02 -19.77 -3.86
CA ALA A 783 9.54 -19.43 -2.53
C ALA A 783 8.03 -19.13 -2.49
N SER A 784 7.39 -19.49 -1.37
CA SER A 784 5.98 -19.13 -1.08
C SER A 784 5.81 -17.68 -0.63
N SER A 785 6.89 -17.00 -0.21
CA SER A 785 6.89 -15.60 0.22
C SER A 785 8.27 -14.93 0.09
N PRO A 786 8.35 -13.58 -0.04
CA PRO A 786 9.61 -12.84 -0.01
C PRO A 786 10.46 -13.08 1.25
N MET A 787 9.83 -13.36 2.40
CA MET A 787 10.50 -13.64 3.67
C MET A 787 11.20 -15.00 3.64
N ALA A 788 10.53 -16.04 3.13
CA ALA A 788 11.14 -17.36 2.95
C ALA A 788 12.32 -17.30 1.98
N PHE A 789 12.17 -16.55 0.88
CA PHE A 789 13.24 -16.28 -0.06
C PHE A 789 14.44 -15.60 0.62
N GLY A 790 14.23 -14.45 1.26
CA GLY A 790 15.31 -13.67 1.85
C GLY A 790 16.04 -14.41 2.99
N ASN A 791 15.31 -15.15 3.83
CA ASN A 791 15.91 -15.96 4.90
C ASN A 791 16.81 -17.10 4.37
N SER A 792 16.59 -17.59 3.14
CA SER A 792 17.42 -18.64 2.52
C SER A 792 18.80 -18.16 2.05
N TRP A 793 18.99 -16.84 1.95
CA TRP A 793 20.23 -16.22 1.47
C TRP A 793 21.09 -15.62 2.61
N LYS A 794 20.86 -16.05 3.85
CA LYS A 794 21.69 -15.66 5.01
C LYS A 794 23.12 -16.16 4.84
N ALA A 795 24.10 -15.29 5.08
CA ALA A 795 25.50 -15.70 5.20
C ALA A 795 25.66 -16.58 6.45
N THR A 796 26.43 -17.67 6.34
CA THR A 796 26.47 -18.79 7.29
C THR A 796 26.99 -18.42 8.70
N THR A 797 27.50 -17.20 8.91
CA THR A 797 28.11 -16.75 10.17
C THR A 797 27.94 -15.24 10.37
N PRO A 798 27.44 -14.74 11.52
CA PRO A 798 26.91 -15.44 12.70
C PRO A 798 25.47 -15.99 12.52
N PRO A 799 24.96 -16.87 13.41
CA PRO A 799 23.58 -17.36 13.34
C PRO A 799 22.58 -16.22 13.61
N CYS A 800 21.79 -15.88 12.60
CA CYS A 800 20.74 -14.85 12.67
C CYS A 800 19.33 -15.46 12.71
N SER A 801 18.42 -14.80 13.43
CA SER A 801 16.99 -15.15 13.46
C SER A 801 16.32 -14.91 12.10
N ASP A 802 15.29 -15.70 11.79
CA ASP A 802 14.45 -15.49 10.61
C ASP A 802 13.60 -14.22 10.75
N VAL A 803 13.42 -13.53 9.62
CA VAL A 803 12.39 -12.48 9.51
C VAL A 803 11.03 -13.15 9.36
N THR A 804 10.13 -12.90 10.30
CA THR A 804 8.79 -13.53 10.35
C THR A 804 7.66 -12.59 9.95
N ALA A 805 7.86 -11.28 10.04
CA ALA A 805 6.89 -10.25 9.67
C ALA A 805 7.60 -8.99 9.14
N ASP A 806 6.96 -8.30 8.20
CA ASP A 806 7.38 -6.97 7.77
C ASP A 806 6.88 -5.93 8.77
N ILE A 807 7.80 -5.10 9.28
CA ILE A 807 7.47 -3.96 10.14
C ILE A 807 7.36 -2.72 9.26
N PHE A 808 6.23 -2.01 9.33
CA PHE A 808 6.03 -0.77 8.60
C PHE A 808 6.50 0.41 9.47
N PRO A 809 7.51 1.18 9.03
CA PRO A 809 8.10 2.25 9.85
C PRO A 809 7.09 3.34 10.22
N CYS A 810 6.13 3.65 9.35
CA CYS A 810 5.08 4.64 9.64
C CYS A 810 4.01 4.12 10.62
N ASP A 811 3.86 2.82 10.82
CA ASP A 811 2.93 2.27 11.83
C ASP A 811 3.52 2.46 13.23
N HIS A 812 4.84 2.24 13.37
CA HIS A 812 5.56 2.53 14.60
C HIS A 812 5.67 4.04 14.86
N ASN A 813 5.96 4.82 13.82
CA ASN A 813 6.13 6.26 13.89
C ASN A 813 4.93 6.98 13.23
N SER A 814 3.73 6.77 13.77
CA SER A 814 2.47 7.27 13.22
C SER A 814 2.45 8.78 13.00
N TYR A 815 3.15 9.55 13.85
CA TYR A 815 3.34 10.99 13.71
C TYR A 815 4.04 11.41 12.39
N CYS A 816 4.76 10.49 11.73
CA CYS A 816 5.47 10.74 10.48
C CYS A 816 4.64 10.39 9.23
N SER A 817 3.63 9.52 9.35
CA SER A 817 2.85 8.98 8.22
C SER A 817 2.30 10.09 7.31
N ALA A 818 1.62 11.08 7.88
CA ALA A 818 1.05 12.20 7.12
C ALA A 818 2.13 13.06 6.42
N TRP A 819 3.28 13.25 7.06
CA TRP A 819 4.41 13.98 6.46
C TRP A 819 4.97 13.21 5.25
N ALA A 820 5.22 11.92 5.43
CA ALA A 820 5.75 11.03 4.39
C ALA A 820 4.80 10.98 3.18
N GLN A 821 3.51 10.71 3.40
CA GLN A 821 2.49 10.68 2.34
C GLN A 821 2.47 11.97 1.52
N ARG A 822 2.45 13.13 2.18
CA ARG A 822 2.39 14.41 1.51
C ARG A 822 3.64 14.71 0.68
N HIS A 823 4.83 14.49 1.25
CA HIS A 823 6.08 14.83 0.57
C HIS A 823 6.41 13.84 -0.56
N CYS A 824 6.15 12.55 -0.37
CA CYS A 824 6.42 11.51 -1.36
C CYS A 824 5.52 11.59 -2.60
N MET A 825 4.38 12.28 -2.52
CA MET A 825 3.53 12.55 -3.69
C MET A 825 4.24 13.32 -4.81
N ILE A 826 5.38 13.97 -4.55
CA ILE A 826 6.20 14.57 -5.62
C ILE A 826 6.50 13.55 -6.74
N ILE A 827 6.71 12.27 -6.40
CA ILE A 827 7.04 11.19 -7.34
C ILE A 827 5.86 10.90 -8.28
N LYS A 828 4.63 10.99 -7.77
CA LYS A 828 3.38 10.79 -8.54
C LYS A 828 2.79 12.10 -9.10
N GLY A 829 3.39 13.24 -8.78
CA GLY A 829 2.90 14.55 -9.15
C GLY A 829 3.51 15.09 -10.45
N ASP A 830 3.10 16.30 -10.80
CA ASP A 830 3.44 16.97 -12.06
C ASP A 830 4.96 17.11 -12.31
N THR A 831 5.77 17.18 -11.25
CA THR A 831 7.25 17.24 -11.34
C THR A 831 7.83 16.08 -12.14
N PHE A 832 7.20 14.90 -12.06
CA PHE A 832 7.65 13.68 -12.73
C PHE A 832 6.74 13.26 -13.89
N LYS A 833 5.79 14.10 -14.33
CA LYS A 833 4.78 13.75 -15.35
C LYS A 833 5.38 13.22 -16.64
N ASP A 834 6.47 13.83 -17.11
CA ASP A 834 7.15 13.46 -18.36
C ASP A 834 7.88 12.11 -18.24
N CYS A 835 8.07 11.62 -17.01
CA CYS A 835 8.68 10.35 -16.69
C CYS A 835 7.66 9.24 -16.42
N HIS A 836 6.41 9.56 -16.04
CA HIS A 836 5.40 8.55 -15.66
C HIS A 836 5.06 7.56 -16.77
N LEU A 837 5.26 7.93 -18.04
CA LEU A 837 5.08 7.03 -19.19
C LEU A 837 6.26 6.07 -19.41
N LYS A 838 7.41 6.31 -18.78
CA LYS A 838 8.65 5.53 -18.94
C LYS A 838 9.05 4.74 -17.71
N VAL A 839 8.73 5.26 -16.53
CA VAL A 839 9.08 4.66 -15.23
C VAL A 839 7.83 4.60 -14.37
N ASP A 840 7.50 3.41 -13.86
CA ASP A 840 6.40 3.24 -12.91
C ASP A 840 6.72 4.00 -11.60
N PRO A 841 5.94 5.03 -11.22
CA PRO A 841 6.21 5.80 -10.00
C PRO A 841 5.83 5.06 -8.72
N ASN A 842 5.04 3.98 -8.78
CA ASN A 842 4.45 3.36 -7.60
C ASN A 842 5.48 2.68 -6.66
N PRO A 843 6.46 1.90 -7.13
CA PRO A 843 7.49 1.31 -6.25
C PRO A 843 8.31 2.37 -5.51
N TYR A 844 8.71 3.44 -6.20
CA TYR A 844 9.47 4.55 -5.61
C TYR A 844 8.65 5.35 -4.61
N TYR A 845 7.35 5.54 -4.87
CA TYR A 845 6.44 6.17 -3.91
C TYR A 845 6.33 5.35 -2.62
N GLN A 846 6.11 4.03 -2.72
CA GLN A 846 6.02 3.16 -1.54
C GLN A 846 7.33 3.16 -0.74
N ALA A 847 8.46 3.08 -1.43
CA ALA A 847 9.76 3.15 -0.79
C ALA A 847 9.99 4.49 -0.09
N CYS A 848 9.57 5.60 -0.72
CA CYS A 848 9.64 6.92 -0.12
C CYS A 848 8.86 7.01 1.20
N LEU A 849 7.65 6.43 1.26
CA LEU A 849 6.84 6.43 2.49
C LEU A 849 7.58 5.76 3.64
N LEU A 850 8.11 4.56 3.38
CA LEU A 850 8.75 3.73 4.38
C LEU A 850 10.04 4.38 4.86
N GLU A 851 10.89 4.86 3.94
CA GLU A 851 12.16 5.51 4.26
C GLU A 851 11.99 6.80 5.04
N SER A 852 10.96 7.58 4.73
CA SER A 852 10.65 8.83 5.41
C SER A 852 10.31 8.63 6.90
N CYS A 853 9.78 7.47 7.27
CA CYS A 853 9.39 7.12 8.63
C CYS A 853 10.43 6.28 9.38
N SER A 854 11.57 5.93 8.76
CA SER A 854 12.57 5.02 9.33
C SER A 854 13.36 5.60 10.52
N CYS A 855 13.43 6.93 10.68
CA CYS A 855 14.21 7.59 11.72
C CYS A 855 13.49 8.80 12.34
N GLU A 856 13.72 9.03 13.64
CA GLU A 856 13.18 10.20 14.33
C GLU A 856 13.95 11.49 14.01
N PHE A 857 13.22 12.60 13.91
CA PHE A 857 13.65 14.01 13.77
C PHE A 857 14.65 14.42 12.65
N GLU A 858 15.79 13.75 12.47
CA GLU A 858 16.84 14.12 11.48
C GLU A 858 16.84 13.24 10.21
N GLY A 859 16.37 11.99 10.29
CA GLY A 859 16.38 11.07 9.14
C GLY A 859 15.21 11.18 8.15
N LYS A 860 14.19 12.01 8.46
CA LYS A 860 13.01 12.23 7.59
C LYS A 860 13.39 12.74 6.20
N PHE A 861 14.28 13.73 6.15
CA PHE A 861 14.73 14.30 4.89
C PHE A 861 15.72 13.41 4.17
N LEU A 862 16.58 12.67 4.88
CA LEU A 862 17.55 11.79 4.25
C LEU A 862 16.83 10.66 3.48
N GLY A 863 15.93 9.92 4.13
CA GLY A 863 15.15 8.86 3.48
C GLY A 863 14.31 9.38 2.31
N TYR A 864 13.60 10.50 2.52
CA TYR A 864 12.85 11.19 1.47
C TYR A 864 13.72 11.58 0.26
N CYS A 865 14.84 12.28 0.49
CA CYS A 865 15.69 12.79 -0.58
C CYS A 865 16.35 11.65 -1.37
N THR A 866 16.69 10.55 -0.70
CA THR A 866 17.22 9.36 -1.37
C THR A 866 16.15 8.75 -2.28
N ALA A 867 14.89 8.69 -1.87
CA ALA A 867 13.81 8.07 -2.65
C ALA A 867 13.49 8.84 -3.91
N VAL A 868 13.36 10.16 -3.76
CA VAL A 868 13.08 11.05 -4.89
C VAL A 868 14.29 11.11 -5.84
N ALA A 869 15.52 11.06 -5.31
CA ALA A 869 16.72 10.97 -6.13
C ALA A 869 16.76 9.67 -6.95
N ALA A 870 16.38 8.53 -6.36
CA ALA A 870 16.33 7.25 -7.07
C ALA A 870 15.33 7.27 -8.23
N CYS A 871 14.14 7.83 -8.03
CA CYS A 871 13.16 8.00 -9.11
C CYS A 871 13.67 8.93 -10.20
N ALA A 872 14.28 10.08 -9.83
CA ALA A 872 14.80 11.03 -10.80
C ALA A 872 15.96 10.47 -11.64
N GLU A 873 16.75 9.57 -11.06
CA GLU A 873 17.81 8.86 -11.79
C GLU A 873 17.25 7.81 -12.73
N ALA A 874 16.25 7.02 -12.30
CA ALA A 874 15.55 6.10 -13.20
C ALA A 874 14.93 6.83 -14.40
N CYS A 875 14.41 8.05 -14.19
CA CYS A 875 13.97 8.92 -15.28
C CYS A 875 15.14 9.34 -16.19
N SER A 876 16.28 9.69 -15.60
CA SER A 876 17.47 10.08 -16.35
C SER A 876 18.04 8.93 -17.19
N ASP A 877 17.96 7.69 -16.69
CA ASP A 877 18.33 6.47 -17.43
C ASP A 877 17.41 6.23 -18.64
N GLN A 878 16.23 6.84 -18.66
CA GLN A 878 15.28 6.83 -19.77
C GLN A 878 15.30 8.16 -20.57
N ASP A 879 16.42 8.89 -20.51
CA ASP A 879 16.65 10.19 -21.15
C ASP A 879 15.64 11.30 -20.75
N VAL A 880 15.08 11.23 -19.54
CA VAL A 880 14.19 12.25 -18.97
C VAL A 880 14.87 12.92 -17.78
N CYS A 881 15.37 14.14 -17.99
CA CYS A 881 16.01 14.92 -16.93
C CYS A 881 14.95 15.67 -16.08
N VAL A 882 14.73 15.21 -14.85
CA VAL A 882 13.77 15.82 -13.91
C VAL A 882 14.45 16.82 -12.99
N LYS A 883 14.03 18.09 -13.02
CA LYS A 883 14.49 19.14 -12.09
C LYS A 883 13.60 19.21 -10.86
N TRP A 884 13.99 18.50 -9.78
CA TRP A 884 13.16 18.38 -8.57
C TRP A 884 13.76 19.00 -7.29
N ARG A 885 15.06 19.28 -7.24
CA ARG A 885 15.72 19.85 -6.05
C ARG A 885 15.56 21.36 -6.00
N THR A 886 15.34 21.91 -4.81
CA THR A 886 15.23 23.36 -4.57
C THR A 886 16.06 23.77 -3.35
N PRO A 887 16.29 25.09 -3.12
CA PRO A 887 17.02 25.54 -1.93
C PRO A 887 16.41 25.11 -0.60
N ASP A 888 15.10 24.82 -0.57
CA ASP A 888 14.34 24.39 0.61
C ASP A 888 14.03 22.87 0.60
N LEU A 889 14.30 22.18 -0.51
CA LEU A 889 14.02 20.75 -0.70
C LEU A 889 15.26 20.01 -1.21
N CYS A 890 15.84 19.15 -0.37
CA CYS A 890 17.00 18.32 -0.70
C CYS A 890 18.17 19.12 -1.30
N ARG A 891 18.54 20.21 -0.62
CA ARG A 891 19.61 21.15 -1.01
C ARG A 891 20.92 20.41 -1.29
N LYS A 892 21.60 20.78 -2.38
CA LYS A 892 23.01 20.42 -2.65
C LYS A 892 23.90 21.49 -2.03
N PHE A 893 24.90 21.09 -1.24
CA PHE A 893 25.95 21.98 -0.73
C PHE A 893 27.12 22.06 -1.69
#